data_AF-A0A2E0NBY9-F1
#
_entry.id   AF-A0A2E0NBY9-F1
#
_cell.length_a   1.000
_cell.length_b   1.000
_cell.length_c   1.000
_cell.angle_alpha   90.00
_cell.angle_beta   90.00
_cell.angle_gamma   90.00
#
_symmetry.space_group_name_H-M   'P 1'
#
loop_
_entity.id
_entity.type
_entity.pdbx_description
1 polymer ?
#
loop_
_entity_poly.entity_id
_entity_poly.type
_entity_poly.pdbx_seq_one_letter_code
_entity_poly.pdbx_strand_id
1 'polypeptide(L)'
;MLVCLRQGMSRLSNGQSICWILVIGFLISTLPLSTTVIQSTSAELPNHIVISEILVSPNNEDYNGTDWNGDGKFGQYNDMFVELHNPTNNDVNISNWVLEFAGEDGSQTCSIGWDTVIPTGGYMAFYRVDSGLEFDYFDGGTVKVSDTSNYLLDSFSFEGYGNYWDTSYARDSEGTWTNITPPTPGIANDEIWPESEGGPGSNHPIGTCYANTGDLYHEGSYVLKGRIVTMESENSVIPYGSVLVTDGMIEAVWEEGAMPSEIDLQGVPIVDTAGTIYPGIIDSHNHIHYNMVPLWDYSLDHRNGDFYENRYQWRNNPTYSIDVTGAKSLIQGWDYWDLEHESMKYVEVRAIVGGTTAVQGNPTGDDDEFASILARNIEYYNFGRDYMHTKVTQLESDYVGNHIKTGNQSGELDAWFLHLAEGTDESSRAEFDILVENELLVGELMLIHGTGLGQPEFSAMGDVGADLVWSPTSNLLLYGDTTDVVTAKAEGVTISLAPDWSPSGTKSPLHELKMADWLDTNRYGDIFSDYELVQMVTSNPADGMNWGEHVGRIKAGLSADLMVVDSFRNDPYRNLIEAVDPDMKLTIVGGLPIFGDSFLLTQLGVNSEIIQGDGFSKSVDITFEGVSKGGQTWASISGDLEKAMQFDLDEMYDSFNYANTMTETEFEDWFNGKYPGLSGGTHLDSVYTYGDDSYFETLNNSIPFNSISEIDLWSTYYDVELNENGYRLNTEINDVDTDEDGYSDWTDAFPEDPTEWFDSDKDGVGNNNDPCPNDALDDSDNDGVCADLDDFPYDADETTDTDGDGVGDNSDECPSEDATNSDNDGDGCIDESTDNSNDDSQNTVACSFGQVKKEDCNNCVCSNSGEWVCEDNVCGQTSELESESNDQMGTIIILVIALIFITITSVVLLMINKNKYSEFNEWEENSNDKGLKLPPLKPPKK
;
A
#
# COMPACT_ATOMS: atom_id res chain seq x y z
N MET A 1 19.07 46.22 32.38
CA MET A 1 19.14 46.90 33.70
C MET A 1 20.60 46.91 34.16
N LEU A 2 20.99 47.97 34.85
CA LEU A 2 22.33 48.42 35.27
C LEU A 2 23.34 47.41 35.87
N VAL A 3 24.63 47.65 35.53
CA VAL A 3 25.82 47.75 36.43
C VAL A 3 26.54 46.48 36.95
N CYS A 4 27.75 46.30 36.40
CA CYS A 4 29.06 46.05 37.04
C CYS A 4 29.16 45.38 38.42
N LEU A 5 30.13 44.45 38.54
CA LEU A 5 31.42 44.64 39.24
C LEU A 5 32.26 43.34 39.07
N ARG A 6 33.31 43.36 38.25
CA ARG A 6 34.70 43.75 38.56
C ARG A 6 35.48 42.71 39.38
N GLN A 7 36.54 42.25 38.70
CA GLN A 7 37.94 42.18 39.14
C GLN A 7 38.26 41.21 40.30
N GLY A 8 39.24 40.32 40.18
CA GLY A 8 40.25 40.18 39.15
C GLY A 8 41.52 39.54 39.71
N MET A 9 42.55 39.64 38.87
CA MET A 9 43.98 39.37 39.14
C MET A 9 44.39 37.90 39.05
N SER A 10 44.88 37.45 37.90
CA SER A 10 46.25 37.65 37.36
C SER A 10 47.27 36.72 38.04
N ARG A 11 48.12 35.97 37.33
CA ARG A 11 49.23 36.49 36.52
C ARG A 11 50.00 35.34 35.84
N LEU A 12 50.48 35.66 34.62
CA LEU A 12 51.82 35.37 34.06
C LEU A 12 52.12 33.91 33.64
N SER A 13 52.74 33.62 32.49
CA SER A 13 53.47 34.48 31.53
C SER A 13 53.98 33.71 30.30
N ASN A 14 54.03 34.45 29.19
CA ASN A 14 55.01 34.46 28.09
C ASN A 14 55.01 33.29 27.07
N GLY A 15 55.11 33.53 25.75
CA GLY A 15 55.68 34.70 25.06
C GLY A 15 55.00 35.04 23.73
N GLN A 16 54.92 36.35 23.46
CA GLN A 16 54.46 36.96 22.22
C GLN A 16 55.57 37.07 21.18
N SER A 17 55.20 37.13 19.90
CA SER A 17 55.55 38.25 19.00
C SER A 17 54.69 38.22 17.74
N ILE A 18 53.77 39.17 17.59
CA ILE A 18 53.53 40.05 16.43
C ILE A 18 52.52 41.11 16.90
N CYS A 19 52.89 42.38 16.75
CA CYS A 19 52.18 43.58 17.16
C CYS A 19 52.54 44.59 16.05
N TRP A 20 51.64 45.30 15.38
CA TRP A 20 50.78 46.37 15.88
C TRP A 20 49.86 46.83 14.71
N ILE A 21 48.66 47.32 15.02
CA ILE A 21 48.23 48.72 14.78
C ILE A 21 46.86 48.98 15.45
N LEU A 22 46.83 50.06 16.23
CA LEU A 22 45.70 50.91 16.65
C LEU A 22 46.33 52.32 16.54
N VAL A 23 45.81 53.35 15.88
CA VAL A 23 44.53 54.07 16.00
C VAL A 23 44.46 55.09 14.83
N ILE A 24 43.26 55.39 14.30
CA ILE A 24 42.69 56.74 13.95
C ILE A 24 41.70 56.64 12.76
N GLY A 25 40.45 57.11 12.97
CA GLY A 25 39.39 57.36 11.97
C GLY A 25 38.38 56.20 11.86
N PHE A 26 37.16 56.21 12.40
CA PHE A 26 36.12 57.24 12.41
C PHE A 26 35.77 57.74 10.99
N LEU A 27 35.05 56.90 10.23
CA LEU A 27 33.91 57.23 9.35
C LEU A 27 33.64 56.10 8.34
N ILE A 28 32.39 55.62 8.33
CA ILE A 28 31.68 54.98 7.21
C ILE A 28 32.13 53.55 6.83
N SER A 29 31.40 52.56 7.34
CA SER A 29 30.65 51.56 6.56
C SER A 29 30.16 50.44 7.48
N THR A 30 29.10 50.73 8.21
CA THR A 30 28.06 49.73 8.47
C THR A 30 27.48 49.36 7.11
N LEU A 31 27.85 48.19 6.59
CA LEU A 31 27.03 47.50 5.60
C LEU A 31 26.77 46.09 6.14
N PRO A 32 25.50 45.68 6.22
CA PRO A 32 25.12 44.37 6.73
C PRO A 32 25.67 43.28 5.82
N LEU A 33 25.85 42.09 6.39
CA LEU A 33 25.79 40.84 5.63
C LEU A 33 24.44 40.86 4.91
N SER A 34 24.46 41.25 3.64
CA SER A 34 23.36 41.03 2.74
C SER A 34 23.18 39.52 2.67
N THR A 35 22.17 39.03 3.38
CA THR A 35 21.25 38.10 2.75
C THR A 35 21.03 38.62 1.33
N THR A 36 21.37 37.82 0.33
CA THR A 36 20.68 37.96 -0.95
C THR A 36 19.23 37.51 -0.68
N VAL A 37 18.48 38.39 0.00
CA VAL A 37 17.11 38.63 -0.39
C VAL A 37 17.25 39.14 -1.81
N ILE A 38 16.92 38.30 -2.79
CA ILE A 38 16.48 38.83 -4.06
C ILE A 38 15.21 39.58 -3.72
N GLN A 39 15.35 40.86 -3.37
CA GLN A 39 14.23 41.78 -3.45
C GLN A 39 14.17 42.17 -4.92
N SER A 40 13.62 41.26 -5.75
CA SER A 40 13.18 41.61 -7.08
C SER A 40 11.92 42.43 -6.92
N THR A 41 12.05 43.71 -7.25
CA THR A 41 10.93 44.55 -7.68
C THR A 41 10.20 43.81 -8.81
N SER A 42 8.92 43.48 -8.59
CA SER A 42 7.98 42.79 -9.51
C SER A 42 8.59 41.58 -10.25
N ALA A 43 8.41 40.38 -9.71
CA ALA A 43 8.68 39.15 -10.44
C ALA A 43 7.34 38.65 -10.99
N GLU A 44 7.11 38.81 -12.30
CA GLU A 44 5.99 38.13 -12.96
C GLU A 44 5.98 36.67 -12.52
N LEU A 45 4.80 36.16 -12.14
CA LEU A 45 4.64 34.77 -11.72
C LEU A 45 5.24 33.84 -12.78
N PRO A 46 5.96 32.78 -12.38
CA PRO A 46 6.56 31.86 -13.32
C PRO A 46 5.47 31.15 -14.14
N ASN A 47 5.82 30.71 -15.36
CA ASN A 47 4.87 30.04 -16.27
C ASN A 47 4.70 28.54 -15.92
N HIS A 48 4.31 28.25 -14.68
CA HIS A 48 3.89 26.95 -14.16
C HIS A 48 3.06 27.17 -12.88
N ILE A 49 2.46 26.11 -12.32
CA ILE A 49 1.64 26.18 -11.10
C ILE A 49 2.49 26.61 -9.89
N VAL A 50 1.96 27.50 -9.07
CA VAL A 50 2.67 28.07 -7.92
C VAL A 50 1.87 27.92 -6.63
N ILE A 51 2.57 27.97 -5.50
CA ILE A 51 1.93 28.10 -4.19
C ILE A 51 1.51 29.57 -4.01
N SER A 52 0.22 29.82 -3.85
CA SER A 52 -0.36 31.16 -3.71
C SER A 52 -0.63 31.56 -2.26
N GLU A 53 -1.15 30.67 -1.43
CA GLU A 53 -1.55 31.00 -0.05
C GLU A 53 -1.34 29.81 0.90
N ILE A 54 -0.91 30.07 2.15
CA ILE A 54 -0.77 29.05 3.20
C ILE A 54 -1.34 29.60 4.52
N LEU A 55 -2.33 28.90 5.07
CA LEU A 55 -2.89 29.18 6.39
C LEU A 55 -2.40 28.15 7.42
N VAL A 56 -1.49 28.59 8.29
CA VAL A 56 -0.87 27.75 9.33
C VAL A 56 -1.65 27.75 10.64
N SER A 57 -2.34 28.84 10.97
CA SER A 57 -2.97 29.02 12.29
C SER A 57 -4.41 29.55 12.18
N PRO A 58 -5.37 28.70 11.76
CA PRO A 58 -6.79 29.06 11.75
C PRO A 58 -7.33 29.22 13.19
N ASN A 59 -8.30 30.12 13.38
CA ASN A 59 -8.96 30.30 14.68
C ASN A 59 -9.90 29.12 15.03
N ASN A 60 -10.08 28.87 16.32
CA ASN A 60 -10.99 27.84 16.84
C ASN A 60 -12.30 28.45 17.39
N GLU A 61 -13.18 27.61 17.98
CA GLU A 61 -14.50 28.03 18.51
C GLU A 61 -14.42 29.20 19.49
N ASP A 62 -13.43 29.15 20.37
CA ASP A 62 -13.26 30.11 21.46
C ASP A 62 -12.83 31.51 20.96
N TYR A 63 -12.32 31.58 19.72
CA TYR A 63 -11.78 32.79 19.11
C TYR A 63 -12.53 33.24 17.85
N ASN A 64 -13.80 32.83 17.68
CA ASN A 64 -14.62 33.09 16.49
C ASN A 64 -13.95 32.57 15.20
N GLY A 65 -13.59 31.28 15.19
CA GLY A 65 -13.11 30.56 14.01
C GLY A 65 -14.00 30.77 12.78
N THR A 66 -13.37 30.85 11.62
CA THR A 66 -14.03 30.85 10.32
C THR A 66 -13.88 29.46 9.73
N ASP A 67 -15.00 28.84 9.37
CA ASP A 67 -15.05 27.59 8.61
C ASP A 67 -14.72 27.92 7.15
N TRP A 68 -13.46 27.70 6.77
CA TRP A 68 -12.92 28.11 5.48
C TRP A 68 -13.34 27.14 4.37
N ASN A 69 -13.43 25.84 4.65
CA ASN A 69 -13.82 24.81 3.68
C ASN A 69 -15.34 24.53 3.63
N GLY A 70 -16.11 24.98 4.64
CA GLY A 70 -17.57 24.88 4.68
C GLY A 70 -18.12 23.57 5.21
N ASP A 71 -17.31 22.78 5.90
CA ASP A 71 -17.69 21.46 6.41
C ASP A 71 -18.44 21.51 7.76
N GLY A 72 -18.59 22.69 8.34
CA GLY A 72 -19.25 22.94 9.61
C GLY A 72 -18.35 22.76 10.85
N LYS A 73 -17.06 22.46 10.66
CA LYS A 73 -16.02 22.42 11.68
C LYS A 73 -15.05 23.58 11.43
N PHE A 74 -14.28 23.96 12.45
CA PHE A 74 -13.27 24.99 12.28
C PHE A 74 -12.08 24.82 13.22
N GLY A 75 -10.93 25.34 12.80
CA GLY A 75 -9.67 25.32 13.55
C GLY A 75 -8.62 24.39 12.97
N GLN A 76 -7.52 24.20 13.71
CA GLN A 76 -6.26 23.67 13.19
C GLN A 76 -6.31 22.27 12.56
N TYR A 77 -7.34 21.47 12.87
CA TYR A 77 -7.49 20.12 12.30
C TYR A 77 -8.29 20.10 11.00
N ASN A 78 -8.98 21.18 10.64
CA ASN A 78 -9.84 21.24 9.45
C ASN A 78 -9.40 22.35 8.49
N ASP A 79 -9.14 23.56 9.00
CA ASP A 79 -8.98 24.78 8.19
C ASP A 79 -7.54 25.16 7.85
N MET A 80 -6.54 24.38 8.28
CA MET A 80 -5.18 24.58 7.76
C MET A 80 -5.20 24.27 6.27
N PHE A 81 -4.59 25.10 5.43
CA PHE A 81 -4.58 24.84 3.98
C PHE A 81 -3.34 25.38 3.28
N VAL A 82 -3.02 24.75 2.15
CA VAL A 82 -2.16 25.29 1.09
C VAL A 82 -2.99 25.51 -0.16
N GLU A 83 -2.78 26.64 -0.84
CA GLU A 83 -3.44 26.96 -2.09
C GLU A 83 -2.45 26.99 -3.25
N LEU A 84 -2.89 26.44 -4.39
CA LEU A 84 -2.18 26.49 -5.66
C LEU A 84 -2.87 27.43 -6.65
N HIS A 85 -2.08 28.10 -7.47
CA HIS A 85 -2.54 28.99 -8.54
C HIS A 85 -1.93 28.60 -9.90
N ASN A 86 -2.74 28.67 -10.96
CA ASN A 86 -2.31 28.49 -12.35
C ASN A 86 -2.13 29.85 -13.07
N PRO A 87 -0.92 30.43 -13.09
CA PRO A 87 -0.64 31.67 -13.82
C PRO A 87 -0.41 31.47 -15.33
N THR A 88 -0.48 30.23 -15.84
CA THR A 88 -0.21 29.94 -17.25
C THR A 88 -1.39 30.32 -18.15
N ASN A 89 -1.21 30.26 -19.47
CA ASN A 89 -2.26 30.57 -20.45
C ASN A 89 -3.10 29.35 -20.87
N ASN A 90 -2.90 28.19 -20.23
CA ASN A 90 -3.65 26.96 -20.50
C ASN A 90 -4.13 26.36 -19.19
N ASP A 91 -5.17 25.54 -19.27
CA ASP A 91 -5.57 24.70 -18.16
C ASP A 91 -4.45 23.69 -17.87
N VAL A 92 -4.12 23.49 -16.60
CA VAL A 92 -3.06 22.58 -16.18
C VAL A 92 -3.68 21.45 -15.38
N ASN A 93 -3.49 20.23 -15.88
CA ASN A 93 -3.81 19.03 -15.12
C ASN A 93 -2.66 18.77 -14.13
N ILE A 94 -2.99 18.75 -12.84
CA ILE A 94 -2.07 18.55 -11.72
C ILE A 94 -2.31 17.21 -11.00
N SER A 95 -3.01 16.28 -11.65
CA SER A 95 -3.22 14.93 -11.12
C SER A 95 -1.88 14.27 -10.82
N ASN A 96 -1.79 13.56 -9.69
CA ASN A 96 -0.63 12.83 -9.20
C ASN A 96 0.61 13.70 -8.90
N TRP A 97 0.43 15.02 -8.81
CA TRP A 97 1.49 15.91 -8.34
C TRP A 97 1.60 15.81 -6.82
N VAL A 98 2.80 16.01 -6.28
CA VAL A 98 3.04 15.82 -4.85
C VAL A 98 3.09 17.18 -4.15
N LEU A 99 2.26 17.33 -3.12
CA LEU A 99 2.40 18.37 -2.09
C LEU A 99 3.15 17.79 -0.90
N GLU A 100 4.17 18.50 -0.44
CA GLU A 100 5.02 18.07 0.67
C GLU A 100 5.10 19.19 1.72
N PHE A 101 4.95 18.85 2.99
CA PHE A 101 5.35 19.71 4.11
C PHE A 101 6.55 19.08 4.85
N ALA A 102 7.69 19.76 4.77
CA ALA A 102 8.90 19.38 5.49
C ALA A 102 9.03 20.20 6.79
N GLY A 103 8.77 19.56 7.93
CA GLY A 103 8.92 20.08 9.30
C GLY A 103 10.19 19.59 10.01
N GLU A 104 10.36 19.92 11.30
CA GLU A 104 11.49 19.41 12.10
C GLU A 104 11.38 17.90 12.39
N ASP A 105 10.15 17.37 12.56
CA ASP A 105 9.88 15.99 12.96
C ASP A 105 9.76 15.00 11.77
N GLY A 106 9.80 15.49 10.53
CA GLY A 106 9.65 14.65 9.33
C GLY A 106 9.07 15.41 8.14
N SER A 107 8.83 14.67 7.06
CA SER A 107 8.16 15.21 5.87
C SER A 107 6.83 14.48 5.65
N GLN A 108 5.77 15.25 5.49
CA GLN A 108 4.42 14.77 5.19
C GLN A 108 4.15 15.01 3.71
N THR A 109 3.53 14.06 3.02
CA THR A 109 3.25 14.16 1.57
C THR A 109 1.82 13.78 1.24
N CYS A 110 1.23 14.51 0.29
CA CYS A 110 -0.02 14.16 -0.37
C CYS A 110 0.23 14.08 -1.89
N SER A 111 -0.40 13.12 -2.57
CA SER A 111 -0.55 13.08 -4.02
C SER A 111 -1.90 13.70 -4.41
N ILE A 112 -1.90 14.67 -5.32
CA ILE A 112 -3.12 15.38 -5.74
C ILE A 112 -4.03 14.46 -6.54
N GLY A 113 -5.34 14.52 -6.23
CA GLY A 113 -6.37 13.66 -6.82
C GLY A 113 -6.39 13.63 -8.34
N TRP A 114 -6.86 12.52 -8.92
CA TRP A 114 -7.05 12.39 -10.37
C TRP A 114 -8.10 13.36 -10.91
N ASP A 115 -8.03 13.66 -12.22
CA ASP A 115 -8.86 14.66 -12.91
C ASP A 115 -8.82 16.07 -12.29
N THR A 116 -7.79 16.37 -11.50
CA THR A 116 -7.60 17.70 -10.92
C THR A 116 -6.98 18.64 -11.95
N VAL A 117 -7.82 19.50 -12.52
CA VAL A 117 -7.40 20.54 -13.46
C VAL A 117 -7.61 21.91 -12.82
N ILE A 118 -6.53 22.69 -12.71
CA ILE A 118 -6.65 24.12 -12.38
C ILE A 118 -6.80 24.88 -13.70
N PRO A 119 -7.96 25.51 -13.98
CA PRO A 119 -8.15 26.29 -15.19
C PRO A 119 -7.15 27.43 -15.31
N THR A 120 -7.00 27.97 -16.50
CA THR A 120 -6.20 29.16 -16.78
C THR A 120 -6.58 30.31 -15.82
N GLY A 121 -5.64 30.75 -14.97
CA GLY A 121 -5.86 31.79 -13.95
C GLY A 121 -6.61 31.33 -12.69
N GLY A 122 -6.89 30.04 -12.55
CA GLY A 122 -7.64 29.47 -11.43
C GLY A 122 -6.82 29.30 -10.14
N TYR A 123 -7.55 29.06 -9.06
CA TYR A 123 -7.04 28.81 -7.70
C TYR A 123 -7.68 27.53 -7.15
N MET A 124 -6.95 26.80 -6.33
CA MET A 124 -7.45 25.60 -5.67
C MET A 124 -6.77 25.41 -4.31
N ALA A 125 -7.58 25.26 -3.26
CA ALA A 125 -7.10 25.07 -1.89
C ALA A 125 -7.13 23.58 -1.48
N PHE A 126 -6.11 23.14 -0.77
CA PHE A 126 -5.97 21.79 -0.21
C PHE A 126 -5.93 21.91 1.31
N TYR A 127 -7.00 21.47 1.96
CA TYR A 127 -7.18 21.57 3.40
C TYR A 127 -6.53 20.39 4.14
N ARG A 128 -6.13 20.57 5.39
CA ARG A 128 -5.50 19.53 6.20
C ARG A 128 -6.39 18.30 6.34
N VAL A 129 -7.69 18.49 6.50
CA VAL A 129 -8.65 17.38 6.62
C VAL A 129 -8.63 16.45 5.41
N ASP A 130 -8.32 16.99 4.21
CA ASP A 130 -8.26 16.23 2.96
C ASP A 130 -6.82 15.87 2.55
N SER A 131 -5.83 16.68 2.94
CA SER A 131 -4.43 16.55 2.51
C SER A 131 -3.52 15.82 3.49
N GLY A 132 -3.92 15.72 4.76
CA GLY A 132 -3.06 15.24 5.85
C GLY A 132 -1.89 16.17 6.18
N LEU A 133 -1.71 17.30 5.47
CA LEU A 133 -0.61 18.22 5.69
C LEU A 133 -0.86 19.07 6.96
N GLU A 134 -0.14 18.75 8.02
CA GLU A 134 -0.10 19.48 9.28
C GLU A 134 1.05 20.47 9.31
N PHE A 135 0.71 21.75 9.33
CA PHE A 135 1.70 22.82 9.41
C PHE A 135 2.08 23.12 10.85
N ASP A 136 3.35 22.93 11.18
CA ASP A 136 3.85 23.26 12.51
C ASP A 136 3.98 24.77 12.70
N TYR A 137 3.05 25.31 13.50
CA TYR A 137 3.05 26.71 13.87
C TYR A 137 4.26 27.11 14.75
N PHE A 138 4.73 26.23 15.63
CA PHE A 138 5.76 26.52 16.62
C PHE A 138 7.16 26.48 16.02
N ASP A 139 7.42 25.50 15.16
CA ASP A 139 8.75 25.24 14.60
C ASP A 139 8.88 25.71 13.14
N GLY A 140 7.77 25.93 12.45
CA GLY A 140 7.75 26.34 11.05
C GLY A 140 8.05 25.16 10.12
N GLY A 141 8.31 25.45 8.85
CA GLY A 141 8.63 24.41 7.89
C GLY A 141 8.64 24.91 6.46
N THR A 142 8.67 23.97 5.52
CA THR A 142 8.67 24.25 4.08
C THR A 142 7.58 23.47 3.37
N VAL A 143 6.69 24.18 2.69
CA VAL A 143 5.72 23.59 1.76
C VAL A 143 6.34 23.53 0.37
N LYS A 144 6.18 22.41 -0.32
CA LYS A 144 6.70 22.19 -1.68
C LYS A 144 5.61 21.59 -2.57
N VAL A 145 5.70 21.88 -3.87
CA VAL A 145 4.91 21.24 -4.91
C VAL A 145 5.82 20.70 -6.01
N SER A 146 5.66 19.43 -6.35
CA SER A 146 6.44 18.73 -7.39
C SER A 146 5.50 18.08 -8.40
N ASP A 147 5.91 18.01 -9.67
CA ASP A 147 5.17 17.26 -10.69
C ASP A 147 5.38 15.74 -10.58
N THR A 148 4.74 14.97 -11.47
CA THR A 148 4.82 13.50 -11.53
C THR A 148 6.22 12.95 -11.80
N SER A 149 7.17 13.78 -12.25
CA SER A 149 8.57 13.40 -12.44
C SER A 149 9.44 13.70 -11.21
N ASN A 150 8.81 14.03 -10.08
CA ASN A 150 9.46 14.54 -8.86
C ASN A 150 10.26 15.83 -9.09
N TYR A 151 9.93 16.60 -10.14
CA TYR A 151 10.56 17.88 -10.38
C TYR A 151 9.90 18.95 -9.50
N LEU A 152 10.68 19.55 -8.60
CA LEU A 152 10.22 20.62 -7.72
C LEU A 152 9.86 21.86 -8.54
N LEU A 153 8.58 22.23 -8.53
CA LEU A 153 8.06 23.40 -9.23
C LEU A 153 8.17 24.66 -8.38
N ASP A 154 7.65 24.63 -7.15
CA ASP A 154 7.62 25.77 -6.25
C ASP A 154 7.74 25.34 -4.79
N SER A 155 8.23 26.26 -3.94
CA SER A 155 8.30 26.03 -2.50
C SER A 155 8.24 27.32 -1.71
N PHE A 156 7.75 27.22 -0.48
CA PHE A 156 7.72 28.34 0.47
C PHE A 156 8.07 27.87 1.88
N SER A 157 9.02 28.56 2.50
CA SER A 157 9.40 28.32 3.89
C SER A 157 8.90 29.43 4.79
N PHE A 158 8.33 29.06 5.94
CA PHE A 158 7.93 29.99 7.00
C PHE A 158 8.63 29.62 8.31
N GLU A 159 8.88 30.65 9.13
CA GLU A 159 9.48 30.47 10.45
C GLU A 159 8.41 30.18 11.51
N GLY A 160 8.78 29.40 12.53
CA GLY A 160 7.97 29.19 13.71
C GLY A 160 7.56 30.49 14.43
N TYR A 161 6.39 30.48 15.05
CA TYR A 161 5.72 31.65 15.65
C TYR A 161 5.42 32.79 14.67
N GLY A 162 5.25 32.46 13.39
CA GLY A 162 5.11 33.43 12.32
C GLY A 162 3.75 34.16 12.30
N ASN A 163 2.76 33.59 11.61
CA ASN A 163 1.43 34.21 11.49
C ASN A 163 0.43 33.63 12.51
N TYR A 164 -0.21 34.51 13.28
CA TYR A 164 -1.20 34.17 14.29
C TYR A 164 -2.60 34.44 13.76
N TRP A 165 -3.56 33.56 14.10
CA TRP A 165 -5.00 33.84 14.09
C TRP A 165 -5.57 34.31 12.74
N ASP A 166 -5.96 33.36 11.87
CA ASP A 166 -6.53 33.64 10.54
C ASP A 166 -5.71 34.68 9.77
N THR A 167 -4.40 34.48 9.76
CA THR A 167 -3.47 35.29 8.96
C THR A 167 -2.66 34.32 8.12
N SER A 168 -2.81 34.38 6.81
CA SER A 168 -2.11 33.51 5.88
C SER A 168 -0.84 34.17 5.35
N TYR A 169 0.11 33.34 4.96
CA TYR A 169 1.17 33.74 4.04
C TYR A 169 0.57 33.73 2.64
N ALA A 170 0.70 34.82 1.91
CA ALA A 170 0.02 34.99 0.63
C ALA A 170 0.93 35.67 -0.40
N ARG A 171 0.92 35.15 -1.62
CA ARG A 171 1.66 35.65 -2.78
C ARG A 171 0.74 36.49 -3.64
N ASP A 172 1.04 37.79 -3.81
CA ASP A 172 0.24 38.67 -4.66
C ASP A 172 0.40 38.39 -6.16
N SER A 173 -0.40 39.07 -6.99
CA SER A 173 -0.38 38.94 -8.46
C SER A 173 0.97 39.32 -9.11
N GLU A 174 1.84 40.03 -8.37
CA GLU A 174 3.21 40.38 -8.79
C GLU A 174 4.27 39.43 -8.19
N GLY A 175 3.85 38.28 -7.65
CA GLY A 175 4.71 37.24 -7.11
C GLY A 175 5.34 37.55 -5.74
N THR A 176 4.87 38.59 -5.05
CA THR A 176 5.45 39.03 -3.77
C THR A 176 4.71 38.41 -2.60
N TRP A 177 5.46 37.74 -1.71
CA TRP A 177 4.92 37.19 -0.46
C TRP A 177 4.65 38.29 0.58
N THR A 178 3.46 38.27 1.15
CA THR A 178 2.98 39.14 2.21
C THR A 178 2.13 38.36 3.21
N ASN A 179 1.71 39.00 4.29
CA ASN A 179 0.75 38.43 5.23
C ASN A 179 -0.60 39.12 5.03
N ILE A 180 -1.66 38.35 4.87
CA ILE A 180 -3.01 38.89 4.65
C ILE A 180 -3.99 38.44 5.74
N THR A 181 -4.97 39.30 5.99
CA THR A 181 -6.08 39.05 6.91
C THR A 181 -7.30 39.82 6.39
N PRO A 182 -8.45 39.16 6.13
CA PRO A 182 -8.68 37.71 6.21
C PRO A 182 -7.94 36.91 5.10
N PRO A 183 -7.74 35.59 5.27
CA PRO A 183 -7.37 34.66 4.21
C PRO A 183 -8.28 34.75 2.98
N THR A 184 -7.77 34.35 1.82
CA THR A 184 -8.43 34.52 0.51
C THR A 184 -8.48 33.24 -0.35
N PRO A 185 -8.79 32.06 0.20
CA PRO A 185 -8.84 30.85 -0.61
C PRO A 185 -9.87 30.98 -1.76
N GLY A 186 -9.45 30.68 -2.98
CA GLY A 186 -10.21 30.72 -4.22
C GLY A 186 -10.06 31.96 -5.09
N ILE A 187 -9.39 33.01 -4.60
CA ILE A 187 -9.27 34.28 -5.32
C ILE A 187 -7.85 34.85 -5.22
N ALA A 188 -7.55 35.87 -6.02
CA ALA A 188 -6.28 36.54 -5.94
C ALA A 188 -6.10 37.25 -4.58
N ASN A 189 -4.93 37.07 -3.97
CA ASN A 189 -4.58 37.61 -2.65
C ASN A 189 -4.60 39.15 -2.54
N ASP A 190 -4.65 39.87 -3.67
CA ASP A 190 -4.77 41.32 -3.77
C ASP A 190 -6.18 41.79 -4.20
N GLU A 191 -7.14 40.87 -4.34
CA GLU A 191 -8.55 41.17 -4.59
C GLU A 191 -9.37 41.29 -3.30
N ILE A 192 -10.51 41.98 -3.39
CA ILE A 192 -11.46 42.13 -2.27
C ILE A 192 -12.56 41.10 -2.44
N TRP A 193 -12.77 40.27 -1.41
CA TRP A 193 -13.89 39.33 -1.35
C TRP A 193 -15.22 39.97 -1.80
N PRO A 194 -15.91 39.38 -2.79
CA PRO A 194 -17.21 39.89 -3.21
C PRO A 194 -18.23 39.67 -2.08
N GLU A 195 -18.65 40.75 -1.39
CA GLU A 195 -19.67 40.67 -0.32
C GLU A 195 -20.98 40.01 -0.77
N SER A 196 -21.26 39.99 -2.09
CA SER A 196 -22.43 39.36 -2.70
C SER A 196 -22.33 37.83 -2.85
N GLU A 197 -21.14 37.25 -2.68
CA GLU A 197 -20.85 35.82 -2.89
C GLU A 197 -20.52 35.09 -1.59
N GLY A 198 -20.90 35.65 -0.43
CA GLY A 198 -20.82 34.95 0.87
C GLY A 198 -19.70 35.42 1.81
N GLY A 199 -18.75 36.24 1.33
CA GLY A 199 -17.59 36.68 2.13
C GLY A 199 -16.48 35.62 2.19
N PRO A 200 -15.45 35.81 3.05
CA PRO A 200 -14.42 34.79 3.28
C PRO A 200 -15.06 33.49 3.78
N GLY A 201 -14.98 32.41 2.99
CA GLY A 201 -15.62 31.12 3.28
C GLY A 201 -15.63 30.17 2.08
N SER A 202 -16.38 29.07 2.20
CA SER A 202 -16.36 27.83 1.39
C SER A 202 -16.71 27.90 -0.11
N ASN A 203 -16.79 29.09 -0.69
CA ASN A 203 -17.16 29.29 -2.09
C ASN A 203 -15.94 29.31 -3.02
N HIS A 204 -15.12 28.27 -2.98
CA HIS A 204 -13.95 28.15 -3.85
C HIS A 204 -13.63 26.69 -4.22
N PRO A 205 -12.83 26.45 -5.27
CA PRO A 205 -12.40 25.10 -5.62
C PRO A 205 -11.52 24.51 -4.52
N ILE A 206 -11.94 23.36 -4.00
CA ILE A 206 -11.19 22.56 -3.03
C ILE A 206 -10.63 21.36 -3.78
N GLY A 207 -9.32 21.17 -3.70
CA GLY A 207 -8.63 20.03 -4.27
C GLY A 207 -8.59 18.88 -3.27
N THR A 208 -8.72 17.66 -3.77
CA THR A 208 -8.52 16.46 -2.98
C THR A 208 -7.05 16.04 -3.06
N CYS A 209 -6.55 15.51 -1.96
CA CYS A 209 -5.33 14.74 -1.97
C CYS A 209 -5.68 13.31 -1.60
N TYR A 210 -4.87 12.39 -2.09
CA TYR A 210 -4.58 11.18 -1.37
C TYR A 210 -3.36 11.52 -0.51
N ALA A 211 -3.34 11.20 0.79
CA ALA A 211 -2.04 10.88 1.37
C ALA A 211 -1.41 9.78 0.48
N ASN A 212 -0.09 9.57 0.47
CA ASN A 212 0.48 8.40 -0.21
C ASN A 212 0.05 7.10 0.53
N THR A 213 -1.25 6.81 0.44
CA THR A 213 -2.08 5.75 1.00
C THR A 213 -3.34 5.52 0.14
N GLY A 214 -3.50 6.19 -1.02
CA GLY A 214 -4.67 6.06 -1.89
C GLY A 214 -4.59 4.87 -2.84
N ASP A 215 -5.26 3.77 -2.47
CA ASP A 215 -5.44 2.50 -3.20
C ASP A 215 -4.10 1.82 -3.59
N LEU A 216 -4.04 0.49 -3.48
CA LEU A 216 -2.90 -0.32 -3.89
C LEU A 216 -2.77 -0.31 -5.43
N TYR A 217 -2.46 0.84 -6.03
CA TYR A 217 -2.22 1.00 -7.46
C TYR A 217 -0.77 0.67 -7.75
N HIS A 218 -0.57 -0.35 -8.59
CA HIS A 218 0.75 -0.83 -8.95
C HIS A 218 0.93 -0.74 -10.46
N GLU A 219 1.94 0.01 -10.89
CA GLU A 219 2.29 0.21 -12.30
C GLU A 219 2.86 -1.07 -12.91
N GLY A 220 2.54 -1.31 -14.19
CA GLY A 220 3.07 -2.41 -14.97
C GLY A 220 1.98 -3.36 -15.48
N SER A 221 2.39 -4.32 -16.31
CA SER A 221 1.49 -5.26 -16.94
C SER A 221 1.98 -6.69 -16.85
N TYR A 222 1.05 -7.64 -16.77
CA TYR A 222 1.31 -9.07 -16.90
C TYR A 222 0.03 -9.82 -17.30
N VAL A 223 0.19 -11.02 -17.85
CA VAL A 223 -0.91 -11.92 -18.19
C VAL A 223 -0.87 -13.15 -17.28
N LEU A 224 -2.00 -13.47 -16.66
CA LEU A 224 -2.18 -14.76 -15.97
C LEU A 224 -2.97 -15.72 -16.86
N LYS A 225 -2.47 -16.94 -17.04
CA LYS A 225 -3.17 -18.03 -17.73
C LYS A 225 -3.68 -19.07 -16.73
N GLY A 226 -4.87 -19.62 -17.00
CA GLY A 226 -5.47 -20.68 -16.18
C GLY A 226 -6.98 -20.84 -16.45
N ARG A 227 -7.65 -21.62 -15.60
CA ARG A 227 -9.12 -21.70 -15.59
C ARG A 227 -9.68 -20.45 -14.93
N ILE A 228 -10.51 -19.66 -15.59
CA ILE A 228 -11.02 -18.39 -15.06
C ILE A 228 -12.47 -18.55 -14.62
N VAL A 229 -12.76 -18.21 -13.37
CA VAL A 229 -14.10 -18.13 -12.81
C VAL A 229 -14.47 -16.66 -12.69
N THR A 230 -15.22 -16.14 -13.66
CA THR A 230 -15.46 -14.68 -13.74
C THR A 230 -16.43 -14.15 -12.68
N MET A 231 -17.26 -15.03 -12.11
CA MET A 231 -18.39 -14.70 -11.22
C MET A 231 -19.47 -13.78 -11.84
N GLU A 232 -19.50 -13.60 -13.17
CA GLU A 232 -20.62 -12.91 -13.84
C GLU A 232 -21.90 -13.75 -13.86
N SER A 233 -21.78 -15.08 -13.89
CA SER A 233 -22.87 -16.05 -13.73
C SER A 233 -22.31 -17.43 -13.38
N GLU A 234 -23.16 -18.35 -12.93
CA GLU A 234 -22.81 -19.76 -12.62
C GLU A 234 -22.12 -20.50 -13.79
N ASN A 235 -22.39 -20.11 -15.05
CA ASN A 235 -21.79 -20.77 -16.22
C ASN A 235 -20.68 -19.93 -16.86
N SER A 236 -20.31 -18.80 -16.27
CA SER A 236 -19.28 -17.89 -16.81
C SER A 236 -17.88 -18.35 -16.36
N VAL A 237 -17.50 -19.55 -16.80
CA VAL A 237 -16.20 -20.18 -16.55
C VAL A 237 -15.48 -20.35 -17.87
N ILE A 238 -14.23 -19.87 -17.95
CA ILE A 238 -13.36 -20.02 -19.11
C ILE A 238 -12.34 -21.11 -18.77
N PRO A 239 -12.42 -22.33 -19.37
CA PRO A 239 -11.56 -23.44 -18.99
C PRO A 239 -10.06 -23.17 -19.23
N TYR A 240 -9.75 -22.47 -20.32
CA TYR A 240 -8.41 -22.03 -20.69
C TYR A 240 -8.51 -20.58 -21.09
N GLY A 241 -8.09 -19.68 -20.21
CA GLY A 241 -8.22 -18.26 -20.44
C GLY A 241 -6.98 -17.49 -20.03
N SER A 242 -7.01 -16.21 -20.34
CA SER A 242 -5.98 -15.24 -19.98
C SER A 242 -6.62 -14.00 -19.38
N VAL A 243 -6.01 -13.48 -18.31
CA VAL A 243 -6.35 -12.19 -17.69
C VAL A 243 -5.15 -11.27 -17.88
N LEU A 244 -5.31 -10.19 -18.66
CA LEU A 244 -4.32 -9.12 -18.75
C LEU A 244 -4.59 -8.12 -17.63
N VAL A 245 -3.59 -7.94 -16.77
CA VAL A 245 -3.54 -6.89 -15.76
C VAL A 245 -2.62 -5.79 -16.28
N THR A 246 -3.07 -4.54 -16.21
CA THR A 246 -2.30 -3.34 -16.54
C THR A 246 -2.61 -2.27 -15.51
N ASP A 247 -1.57 -1.72 -14.87
CA ASP A 247 -1.65 -0.63 -13.90
C ASP A 247 -2.71 -0.86 -12.81
N GLY A 248 -2.71 -2.08 -12.25
CA GLY A 248 -3.63 -2.51 -11.19
C GLY A 248 -5.04 -2.86 -11.65
N MET A 249 -5.35 -2.78 -12.94
CA MET A 249 -6.68 -3.01 -13.51
C MET A 249 -6.69 -4.23 -14.43
N ILE A 250 -7.82 -4.94 -14.47
CA ILE A 250 -8.08 -5.96 -15.48
C ILE A 250 -8.37 -5.24 -16.80
N GLU A 251 -7.42 -5.26 -17.72
CA GLU A 251 -7.58 -4.64 -19.03
C GLU A 251 -8.41 -5.52 -19.97
N ALA A 252 -8.17 -6.84 -19.94
CA ALA A 252 -8.87 -7.79 -20.79
C ALA A 252 -8.91 -9.20 -20.20
N VAL A 253 -9.95 -9.95 -20.59
CA VAL A 253 -10.12 -11.37 -20.27
C VAL A 253 -10.54 -12.09 -21.56
N TRP A 254 -9.86 -13.18 -21.93
CA TRP A 254 -10.19 -13.94 -23.14
C TRP A 254 -9.99 -15.44 -22.98
N GLU A 255 -10.69 -16.22 -23.81
CA GLU A 255 -10.46 -17.66 -23.97
C GLU A 255 -9.26 -17.92 -24.88
N GLU A 256 -8.59 -19.05 -24.67
CA GLU A 256 -7.44 -19.43 -25.49
C GLU A 256 -7.78 -19.43 -27.00
N GLY A 257 -6.90 -18.81 -27.80
CA GLY A 257 -7.09 -18.66 -29.24
C GLY A 257 -8.05 -17.54 -29.65
N ALA A 258 -8.64 -16.80 -28.70
CA ALA A 258 -9.54 -15.68 -28.94
C ALA A 258 -9.02 -14.34 -28.38
N MET A 259 -7.70 -14.13 -28.35
CA MET A 259 -7.10 -12.87 -27.93
C MET A 259 -7.64 -11.70 -28.80
N PRO A 260 -8.15 -10.61 -28.18
CA PRO A 260 -8.55 -9.41 -28.89
C PRO A 260 -7.42 -8.85 -29.75
N SER A 261 -7.74 -8.41 -30.97
CA SER A 261 -6.77 -7.95 -31.97
C SER A 261 -6.04 -6.65 -31.61
N GLU A 262 -6.62 -5.89 -30.67
CA GLU A 262 -6.14 -4.62 -30.16
C GLU A 262 -5.11 -4.76 -29.02
N ILE A 263 -4.96 -5.96 -28.46
CA ILE A 263 -3.98 -6.23 -27.40
C ILE A 263 -2.62 -6.52 -28.03
N ASP A 264 -1.61 -5.82 -27.53
CA ASP A 264 -0.21 -6.07 -27.80
C ASP A 264 0.45 -6.61 -26.53
N LEU A 265 1.08 -7.78 -26.62
CA LEU A 265 1.77 -8.44 -25.50
C LEU A 265 3.29 -8.27 -25.59
N GLN A 266 3.81 -7.46 -26.51
CA GLN A 266 5.25 -7.23 -26.62
C GLN A 266 5.82 -6.69 -25.29
N GLY A 267 6.71 -7.47 -24.68
CA GLY A 267 7.34 -7.12 -23.40
C GLY A 267 6.45 -7.30 -22.16
N VAL A 268 5.24 -7.85 -22.30
CA VAL A 268 4.35 -8.17 -21.18
C VAL A 268 4.64 -9.60 -20.69
N PRO A 269 5.05 -9.81 -19.43
CA PRO A 269 5.24 -11.14 -18.85
C PRO A 269 3.95 -11.96 -18.93
N ILE A 270 4.07 -13.22 -19.36
CA ILE A 270 2.97 -14.18 -19.41
C ILE A 270 3.29 -15.29 -18.43
N VAL A 271 2.41 -15.49 -17.45
CA VAL A 271 2.56 -16.46 -16.37
C VAL A 271 1.46 -17.49 -16.48
N ASP A 272 1.85 -18.75 -16.72
CA ASP A 272 0.93 -19.87 -16.58
C ASP A 272 0.84 -20.28 -15.11
N THR A 273 -0.36 -20.21 -14.57
CA THR A 273 -0.59 -20.50 -13.16
C THR A 273 -0.84 -21.97 -12.89
N ALA A 274 -1.18 -22.78 -13.92
CA ALA A 274 -1.72 -24.14 -13.76
C ALA A 274 -2.93 -24.23 -12.79
N GLY A 275 -3.57 -23.10 -12.49
CA GLY A 275 -4.54 -22.95 -11.42
C GLY A 275 -5.90 -22.48 -11.92
N THR A 276 -6.81 -22.33 -10.97
CA THR A 276 -8.09 -21.66 -11.18
C THR A 276 -8.02 -20.25 -10.60
N ILE A 277 -8.31 -19.26 -11.44
CA ILE A 277 -8.29 -17.83 -11.12
C ILE A 277 -9.72 -17.41 -10.73
N TYR A 278 -9.87 -16.86 -9.53
CA TYR A 278 -11.11 -16.30 -8.98
C TYR A 278 -10.93 -14.81 -8.69
N PRO A 279 -12.02 -14.02 -8.58
CA PRO A 279 -11.95 -12.74 -7.90
C PRO A 279 -11.42 -12.95 -6.48
N GLY A 280 -10.71 -11.95 -5.97
CA GLY A 280 -10.29 -11.91 -4.58
C GLY A 280 -11.48 -12.07 -3.63
N ILE A 281 -11.24 -12.75 -2.51
CA ILE A 281 -12.25 -12.93 -1.46
C ILE A 281 -12.38 -11.64 -0.66
N ILE A 282 -13.61 -11.29 -0.29
CA ILE A 282 -13.92 -10.11 0.51
C ILE A 282 -14.38 -10.56 1.89
N ASP A 283 -13.68 -10.12 2.92
CA ASP A 283 -14.06 -10.28 4.31
C ASP A 283 -14.91 -9.08 4.75
N SER A 284 -16.23 -9.24 4.65
CA SER A 284 -17.19 -8.19 4.99
C SER A 284 -17.43 -8.02 6.49
N HIS A 285 -16.79 -8.82 7.36
CA HIS A 285 -16.85 -8.61 8.79
C HIS A 285 -15.68 -9.24 9.55
N ASN A 286 -14.84 -8.36 10.10
CA ASN A 286 -13.75 -8.74 10.99
C ASN A 286 -13.61 -7.80 12.23
N HIS A 287 -12.68 -8.14 13.12
CA HIS A 287 -12.10 -7.28 14.15
C HIS A 287 -10.57 -7.45 14.14
N ILE A 288 -9.94 -7.04 13.03
CA ILE A 288 -8.59 -7.44 12.65
C ILE A 288 -7.50 -7.21 13.71
N HIS A 289 -7.63 -6.16 14.52
CA HIS A 289 -6.68 -5.84 15.59
C HIS A 289 -6.65 -6.85 16.75
N TYR A 290 -7.50 -7.87 16.75
CA TYR A 290 -7.42 -9.02 17.66
C TYR A 290 -6.82 -10.27 17.01
N ASN A 291 -6.57 -10.28 15.70
CA ASN A 291 -6.29 -11.49 14.92
C ASN A 291 -4.93 -12.17 15.13
N MET A 292 -4.12 -11.64 16.05
CA MET A 292 -2.94 -12.31 16.59
C MET A 292 -3.27 -13.26 17.77
N VAL A 293 -4.46 -13.12 18.38
CA VAL A 293 -4.89 -13.95 19.51
C VAL A 293 -5.58 -15.21 18.97
N PRO A 294 -5.24 -16.43 19.44
CA PRO A 294 -5.86 -17.65 18.95
C PRO A 294 -7.32 -17.77 19.40
N LEU A 295 -8.02 -18.79 18.89
CA LEU A 295 -9.38 -19.14 19.32
C LEU A 295 -9.48 -19.16 20.86
N TRP A 296 -10.50 -18.49 21.38
CA TRP A 296 -10.69 -18.35 22.82
C TRP A 296 -11.46 -19.54 23.39
N ASP A 297 -10.74 -20.46 24.03
CA ASP A 297 -11.35 -21.56 24.77
C ASP A 297 -11.94 -21.09 26.11
N TYR A 298 -13.18 -20.61 26.09
CA TYR A 298 -13.90 -20.26 27.31
C TYR A 298 -14.55 -21.46 28.01
N SER A 299 -14.38 -22.69 27.50
CA SER A 299 -14.98 -23.90 28.09
C SER A 299 -14.50 -24.19 29.51
N LEU A 300 -13.39 -23.58 29.92
CA LEU A 300 -12.85 -23.64 31.28
C LEU A 300 -13.67 -22.81 32.29
N ASP A 301 -14.60 -21.98 31.83
CA ASP A 301 -15.42 -21.09 32.65
C ASP A 301 -16.93 -21.19 32.37
N HIS A 302 -17.57 -22.21 32.94
CA HIS A 302 -19.03 -22.42 32.86
C HIS A 302 -19.87 -21.51 33.80
N ARG A 303 -19.35 -20.37 34.28
CA ARG A 303 -20.09 -19.51 35.23
C ARG A 303 -21.43 -19.01 34.69
N ASN A 304 -21.61 -18.97 33.36
CA ASN A 304 -22.84 -18.56 32.68
C ASN A 304 -23.61 -19.71 32.01
N GLY A 305 -23.23 -20.97 32.26
CA GLY A 305 -23.75 -22.14 31.55
C GLY A 305 -22.80 -22.63 30.46
N ASP A 306 -23.27 -23.53 29.61
CA ASP A 306 -22.45 -24.10 28.52
C ASP A 306 -22.42 -23.19 27.28
N PHE A 307 -23.31 -22.19 27.18
CA PHE A 307 -23.44 -21.24 26.06
C PHE A 307 -23.81 -19.84 26.56
N TYR A 308 -23.52 -18.80 25.78
CA TYR A 308 -24.07 -17.47 26.00
C TYR A 308 -25.39 -17.31 25.23
N GLU A 309 -26.30 -16.48 25.75
CA GLU A 309 -27.55 -16.16 25.04
C GLU A 309 -27.38 -14.95 24.11
N ASN A 310 -26.44 -14.05 24.40
CA ASN A 310 -26.17 -12.84 23.63
C ASN A 310 -24.80 -12.22 23.94
N ARG A 311 -24.39 -11.24 23.13
CA ARG A 311 -23.10 -10.56 23.23
C ARG A 311 -22.80 -9.88 24.57
N TYR A 312 -23.82 -9.48 25.31
CA TYR A 312 -23.63 -8.79 26.58
C TYR A 312 -23.13 -9.73 27.68
N GLN A 313 -23.29 -11.04 27.52
CA GLN A 313 -22.88 -12.01 28.53
C GLN A 313 -21.39 -12.33 28.46
N TRP A 314 -20.85 -12.64 27.28
CA TRP A 314 -19.43 -13.00 27.14
C TRP A 314 -18.48 -11.82 27.34
N ARG A 315 -18.90 -10.60 26.99
CA ARG A 315 -18.14 -9.37 27.28
C ARG A 315 -17.90 -9.13 28.77
N ASN A 316 -18.73 -9.73 29.62
CA ASN A 316 -18.61 -9.67 31.07
C ASN A 316 -17.84 -10.87 31.66
N ASN A 317 -17.34 -11.79 30.82
CA ASN A 317 -16.49 -12.87 31.29
C ASN A 317 -15.14 -12.30 31.77
N PRO A 318 -14.72 -12.58 33.02
CA PRO A 318 -13.41 -12.14 33.51
C PRO A 318 -12.22 -12.60 32.66
N THR A 319 -12.26 -13.80 32.07
CA THR A 319 -11.16 -14.31 31.25
C THR A 319 -11.08 -13.58 29.91
N TYR A 320 -12.20 -13.15 29.33
CA TYR A 320 -12.22 -12.30 28.13
C TYR A 320 -11.34 -11.04 28.29
N SER A 321 -11.45 -10.36 29.43
CA SER A 321 -10.66 -9.14 29.71
C SER A 321 -9.16 -9.39 29.89
N ILE A 322 -8.76 -10.64 30.12
CA ILE A 322 -7.36 -11.04 30.35
C ILE A 322 -6.79 -11.65 29.07
N ASP A 323 -7.43 -12.69 28.55
CA ASP A 323 -6.90 -13.56 27.50
C ASP A 323 -7.09 -12.96 26.11
N VAL A 324 -8.11 -12.11 25.91
CA VAL A 324 -8.39 -11.48 24.61
C VAL A 324 -8.06 -9.99 24.66
N THR A 325 -8.81 -9.20 25.44
CA THR A 325 -8.57 -7.75 25.51
C THR A 325 -7.24 -7.43 26.20
N GLY A 326 -6.87 -8.20 27.22
CA GLY A 326 -5.62 -8.02 27.96
C GLY A 326 -4.40 -8.32 27.09
N ALA A 327 -4.39 -9.48 26.42
CA ALA A 327 -3.35 -9.84 25.45
C ALA A 327 -3.20 -8.76 24.37
N LYS A 328 -4.30 -8.37 23.69
CA LYS A 328 -4.29 -7.28 22.71
C LYS A 328 -3.67 -5.99 23.25
N SER A 329 -4.13 -5.54 24.41
CA SER A 329 -3.65 -4.29 25.01
C SER A 329 -2.17 -4.33 25.36
N LEU A 330 -1.66 -5.48 25.82
CA LEU A 330 -0.25 -5.65 26.19
C LEU A 330 0.67 -5.70 24.97
N ILE A 331 0.22 -6.29 23.87
CA ILE A 331 0.99 -6.36 22.62
C ILE A 331 1.06 -4.98 21.95
N GLN A 332 -0.09 -4.32 21.79
CA GLN A 332 -0.17 -3.11 20.97
C GLN A 332 0.12 -1.83 21.75
N GLY A 333 -0.08 -1.79 23.07
CA GLY A 333 0.01 -0.55 23.82
C GLY A 333 1.45 -0.02 23.98
N TRP A 334 1.62 1.28 23.75
CA TRP A 334 2.89 2.01 23.90
C TRP A 334 3.57 1.86 25.27
N ASP A 335 2.80 1.68 26.35
CA ASP A 335 3.32 1.46 27.71
C ASP A 335 3.92 0.05 27.91
N TYR A 336 3.69 -0.85 26.95
CA TYR A 336 3.94 -2.29 27.03
C TYR A 336 4.92 -2.76 25.94
N TRP A 337 4.50 -3.63 25.02
CA TRP A 337 5.35 -4.12 23.93
C TRP A 337 5.45 -3.17 22.73
N ASP A 338 4.47 -2.28 22.53
CA ASP A 338 4.47 -1.28 21.44
C ASP A 338 4.61 -1.90 20.03
N LEU A 339 3.94 -3.04 19.82
CA LEU A 339 3.98 -3.82 18.57
C LEU A 339 2.69 -3.67 17.74
N GLU A 340 2.03 -2.51 17.80
CA GLU A 340 0.78 -2.27 17.05
C GLU A 340 0.96 -2.48 15.54
N HIS A 341 1.94 -1.79 14.94
CA HIS A 341 2.23 -1.88 13.50
C HIS A 341 2.61 -3.29 13.04
N GLU A 342 3.48 -3.95 13.81
CA GLU A 342 3.91 -5.32 13.56
C GLU A 342 2.72 -6.28 13.65
N SER A 343 1.85 -6.11 14.64
CA SER A 343 0.63 -6.90 14.79
C SER A 343 -0.34 -6.69 13.62
N MET A 344 -0.49 -5.46 13.14
CA MET A 344 -1.37 -5.14 12.01
C MET A 344 -0.88 -5.78 10.70
N LYS A 345 0.42 -5.69 10.39
CA LYS A 345 1.01 -6.39 9.24
C LYS A 345 0.85 -7.91 9.33
N TYR A 346 1.02 -8.48 10.53
CA TYR A 346 0.84 -9.91 10.74
C TYR A 346 -0.59 -10.37 10.42
N VAL A 347 -1.60 -9.62 10.87
CA VAL A 347 -3.00 -9.99 10.64
C VAL A 347 -3.46 -9.72 9.21
N GLU A 348 -2.87 -8.75 8.51
CA GLU A 348 -3.06 -8.59 7.07
C GLU A 348 -2.47 -9.79 6.29
N VAL A 349 -1.27 -10.26 6.66
CA VAL A 349 -0.71 -11.50 6.09
C VAL A 349 -1.66 -12.68 6.31
N ARG A 350 -2.21 -12.81 7.52
CA ARG A 350 -3.23 -13.84 7.85
C ARG A 350 -4.50 -13.72 6.98
N ALA A 351 -4.86 -12.54 6.50
CA ALA A 351 -5.99 -12.38 5.58
C ALA A 351 -5.62 -12.83 4.14
N ILE A 352 -4.50 -12.33 3.60
CA ILE A 352 -4.10 -12.57 2.20
C ILE A 352 -3.68 -14.02 1.94
N VAL A 353 -3.20 -14.75 2.95
CA VAL A 353 -2.88 -16.19 2.80
C VAL A 353 -4.13 -17.02 2.46
N GLY A 354 -5.31 -16.53 2.85
CA GLY A 354 -6.61 -17.11 2.49
C GLY A 354 -7.20 -16.60 1.18
N GLY A 355 -6.46 -15.79 0.40
CA GLY A 355 -6.97 -15.17 -0.83
C GLY A 355 -7.84 -13.93 -0.59
N THR A 356 -7.85 -13.40 0.65
CA THR A 356 -8.64 -12.21 1.00
C THR A 356 -7.96 -10.95 0.46
N THR A 357 -8.67 -10.13 -0.30
CA THR A 357 -8.13 -8.89 -0.90
C THR A 357 -8.72 -7.61 -0.29
N ALA A 358 -9.84 -7.72 0.43
CA ALA A 358 -10.47 -6.62 1.16
C ALA A 358 -11.04 -7.10 2.50
N VAL A 359 -10.88 -6.29 3.55
CA VAL A 359 -11.28 -6.64 4.92
C VAL A 359 -11.98 -5.46 5.62
N GLN A 360 -13.12 -5.75 6.26
CA GLN A 360 -13.83 -4.85 7.17
C GLN A 360 -13.37 -5.12 8.60
N GLY A 361 -13.24 -4.11 9.45
CA GLY A 361 -13.08 -4.32 10.89
C GLY A 361 -11.95 -3.57 11.57
N ASN A 362 -11.36 -2.59 10.90
CA ASN A 362 -10.27 -1.81 11.46
C ASN A 362 -10.80 -0.80 12.51
N PRO A 363 -10.15 -0.63 13.68
CA PRO A 363 -10.56 0.42 14.60
C PRO A 363 -10.16 1.78 14.06
N THR A 364 -11.13 2.70 13.95
CA THR A 364 -10.89 4.10 13.56
C THR A 364 -10.11 4.82 14.68
N GLY A 365 -8.79 4.97 14.52
CA GLY A 365 -7.90 5.67 15.46
C GLY A 365 -6.73 6.30 14.71
N ASP A 366 -6.08 7.31 15.29
CA ASP A 366 -5.15 8.22 14.58
C ASP A 366 -3.82 7.59 14.06
N ASP A 367 -3.58 6.29 14.28
CA ASP A 367 -2.33 5.58 13.93
C ASP A 367 -2.51 4.64 12.71
N ASP A 368 -3.09 5.18 11.63
CA ASP A 368 -3.57 4.47 10.43
C ASP A 368 -2.48 4.06 9.41
N GLU A 369 -1.19 4.28 9.68
CA GLU A 369 -0.12 4.16 8.67
C GLU A 369 0.04 2.77 8.01
N PHE A 370 -0.55 1.70 8.57
CA PHE A 370 -0.35 0.31 8.12
C PHE A 370 -1.60 -0.55 7.99
N ALA A 371 -2.78 -0.04 8.30
CA ALA A 371 -3.99 -0.86 8.33
C ALA A 371 -4.66 -1.04 6.96
N SER A 372 -3.90 -0.93 5.88
CA SER A 372 -4.40 -0.95 4.50
C SER A 372 -3.29 -1.18 3.46
N ILE A 373 -2.23 -1.92 3.79
CA ILE A 373 -1.07 -2.09 2.90
C ILE A 373 -1.15 -3.40 2.11
N LEU A 374 -1.57 -4.51 2.72
CA LEU A 374 -1.60 -5.79 2.01
C LEU A 374 -3.00 -6.17 1.54
N ALA A 375 -4.03 -5.77 2.27
CA ALA A 375 -5.43 -5.93 1.87
C ALA A 375 -6.11 -4.56 1.93
N ARG A 376 -7.13 -4.36 1.08
CA ARG A 376 -7.92 -3.14 1.13
C ARG A 376 -8.67 -3.06 2.46
N ASN A 377 -8.59 -1.91 3.09
CA ASN A 377 -9.42 -1.61 4.25
C ASN A 377 -10.76 -1.09 3.74
N ILE A 378 -11.84 -1.84 4.02
CA ILE A 378 -13.17 -1.52 3.51
C ILE A 378 -13.67 -0.18 4.06
N GLU A 379 -13.31 0.18 5.30
CA GLU A 379 -13.75 1.43 5.93
C GLU A 379 -12.99 2.68 5.48
N TYR A 380 -11.97 2.55 4.64
CA TYR A 380 -11.22 3.69 4.11
C TYR A 380 -11.69 4.11 2.72
N TYR A 381 -11.11 5.21 2.24
CA TYR A 381 -11.34 5.70 0.89
C TYR A 381 -10.85 4.68 -0.16
N ASN A 382 -11.78 4.13 -0.92
CA ASN A 382 -11.51 3.20 -2.03
C ASN A 382 -12.33 3.63 -3.25
N PHE A 383 -11.80 3.44 -4.46
CA PHE A 383 -12.53 3.65 -5.72
C PHE A 383 -13.17 5.04 -5.89
N GLY A 384 -12.53 6.07 -5.33
CA GLY A 384 -12.99 7.44 -5.46
C GLY A 384 -14.08 7.85 -4.46
N ARG A 385 -14.41 7.02 -3.47
CA ARG A 385 -15.50 7.23 -2.51
C ARG A 385 -15.11 6.83 -1.09
N ASP A 386 -15.77 7.44 -0.11
CA ASP A 386 -15.60 7.13 1.31
C ASP A 386 -16.93 7.37 2.07
N TYR A 387 -17.91 6.51 1.77
CA TYR A 387 -19.24 6.56 2.39
C TYR A 387 -19.59 5.21 3.03
N MET A 388 -18.59 4.57 3.63
CA MET A 388 -18.76 3.41 4.49
C MET A 388 -19.03 3.87 5.92
N HIS A 389 -19.98 3.22 6.57
CA HIS A 389 -20.28 3.48 7.98
C HIS A 389 -20.32 2.18 8.77
N THR A 390 -19.82 2.21 10.00
CA THR A 390 -19.79 1.05 10.87
C THR A 390 -20.33 1.40 12.26
N LYS A 391 -21.18 0.53 12.81
CA LYS A 391 -21.59 0.60 14.23
C LYS A 391 -21.53 -0.78 14.87
N VAL A 392 -20.53 -0.94 15.75
CA VAL A 392 -20.30 -2.16 16.54
C VAL A 392 -21.06 -2.14 17.87
N THR A 393 -21.31 -0.94 18.42
CA THR A 393 -21.99 -0.80 19.72
C THR A 393 -23.50 -1.02 19.61
N GLN A 394 -24.13 -1.36 20.74
CA GLN A 394 -25.58 -1.50 20.86
C GLN A 394 -26.31 -0.34 20.17
N LEU A 395 -27.38 -0.64 19.45
CA LEU A 395 -28.25 0.36 18.86
C LEU A 395 -29.24 0.87 19.91
N GLU A 396 -29.08 2.12 20.35
CA GLU A 396 -29.94 2.74 21.34
C GLU A 396 -31.26 3.27 20.74
N SER A 397 -32.33 3.29 21.53
CA SER A 397 -33.66 3.76 21.10
C SER A 397 -33.70 5.25 20.71
N ASP A 398 -32.71 6.04 21.12
CA ASP A 398 -32.57 7.46 20.78
C ASP A 398 -31.50 7.72 19.72
N TYR A 399 -30.92 6.66 19.13
CA TYR A 399 -29.97 6.79 18.03
C TYR A 399 -30.66 7.31 16.77
N VAL A 400 -30.21 8.46 16.27
CA VAL A 400 -30.88 9.17 15.16
C VAL A 400 -30.43 8.70 13.78
N GLY A 401 -29.12 8.39 13.63
CA GLY A 401 -28.53 7.89 12.37
C GLY A 401 -28.69 8.81 11.16
N ASN A 402 -28.54 10.13 11.32
CA ASN A 402 -28.75 11.09 10.22
C ASN A 402 -27.81 10.88 9.02
N HIS A 403 -26.58 10.43 9.24
CA HIS A 403 -25.63 10.14 8.16
C HIS A 403 -26.14 8.98 7.28
N ILE A 404 -26.65 7.90 7.89
CA ILE A 404 -27.30 6.80 7.17
C ILE A 404 -28.52 7.27 6.38
N LYS A 405 -29.41 8.03 7.02
CA LYS A 405 -30.64 8.53 6.39
C LYS A 405 -30.36 9.48 5.23
N THR A 406 -29.37 10.35 5.39
CA THR A 406 -29.00 11.34 4.36
C THR A 406 -28.29 10.64 3.21
N GLY A 407 -27.32 9.77 3.51
CA GLY A 407 -26.55 9.01 2.52
C GLY A 407 -27.44 8.10 1.67
N ASN A 408 -28.40 7.39 2.27
CA ASN A 408 -29.40 6.64 1.49
C ASN A 408 -30.22 7.59 0.61
N GLN A 409 -30.76 8.69 1.17
CA GLN A 409 -31.58 9.62 0.39
C GLN A 409 -30.84 10.30 -0.76
N SER A 410 -29.54 10.56 -0.61
CA SER A 410 -28.69 11.13 -1.67
C SER A 410 -28.18 10.09 -2.66
N GLY A 411 -28.13 8.81 -2.27
CA GLY A 411 -27.46 7.74 -3.02
C GLY A 411 -25.95 7.72 -2.82
N GLU A 412 -25.44 8.47 -1.83
CA GLU A 412 -24.01 8.52 -1.51
C GLU A 412 -23.57 7.38 -0.59
N LEU A 413 -24.48 6.81 0.22
CA LEU A 413 -24.17 5.69 1.12
C LEU A 413 -23.72 4.47 0.31
N ASP A 414 -22.52 3.98 0.57
CA ASP A 414 -22.00 2.78 -0.08
C ASP A 414 -22.38 1.53 0.71
N ALA A 415 -22.14 1.52 2.03
CA ALA A 415 -22.60 0.48 2.93
C ALA A 415 -22.72 0.99 4.38
N TRP A 416 -23.58 0.34 5.15
CA TRP A 416 -23.65 0.48 6.60
C TRP A 416 -23.54 -0.86 7.31
N PHE A 417 -22.38 -1.12 7.90
CA PHE A 417 -22.09 -2.29 8.72
C PHE A 417 -22.65 -2.12 10.14
N LEU A 418 -23.51 -3.06 10.56
CA LEU A 418 -24.18 -2.99 11.85
C LEU A 418 -24.22 -4.35 12.56
N HIS A 419 -23.56 -4.43 13.72
CA HIS A 419 -23.73 -5.55 14.65
C HIS A 419 -25.11 -5.51 15.32
N LEU A 420 -26.01 -6.37 14.86
CA LEU A 420 -27.39 -6.41 15.35
C LEU A 420 -27.88 -7.83 15.57
N ALA A 421 -28.69 -8.01 16.61
CA ALA A 421 -29.30 -9.30 16.95
C ALA A 421 -28.28 -10.43 17.13
N GLU A 422 -27.11 -10.09 17.67
CA GLU A 422 -26.04 -11.01 17.99
C GLU A 422 -26.37 -11.79 19.28
N GLY A 423 -26.96 -12.97 19.09
CA GLY A 423 -27.44 -13.85 20.14
C GLY A 423 -28.71 -14.58 19.73
N THR A 424 -29.18 -15.50 20.57
CA THR A 424 -30.34 -16.37 20.29
C THR A 424 -31.60 -15.98 21.08
N ASP A 425 -31.52 -14.90 21.87
CA ASP A 425 -32.61 -14.48 22.75
C ASP A 425 -33.48 -13.34 22.19
N GLU A 426 -34.61 -13.14 22.86
CA GLU A 426 -35.56 -12.08 22.54
C GLU A 426 -34.95 -10.68 22.70
N SER A 427 -33.93 -10.52 23.55
CA SER A 427 -33.26 -9.23 23.73
C SER A 427 -32.46 -8.85 22.49
N SER A 428 -31.73 -9.80 21.91
CA SER A 428 -31.02 -9.62 20.65
C SER A 428 -32.00 -9.37 19.50
N ARG A 429 -33.07 -10.16 19.37
CA ARG A 429 -34.11 -9.93 18.35
C ARG A 429 -34.72 -8.52 18.45
N ALA A 430 -34.99 -8.02 19.66
CA ALA A 430 -35.60 -6.71 19.89
C ALA A 430 -34.75 -5.51 19.43
N GLU A 431 -33.45 -5.69 19.18
CA GLU A 431 -32.63 -4.64 18.58
C GLU A 431 -33.10 -4.28 17.16
N PHE A 432 -33.68 -5.23 16.42
CA PHE A 432 -34.28 -4.98 15.11
C PHE A 432 -35.50 -4.07 15.18
N ASP A 433 -36.30 -4.16 16.24
CA ASP A 433 -37.42 -3.24 16.43
C ASP A 433 -36.92 -1.78 16.53
N ILE A 434 -35.78 -1.57 17.20
CA ILE A 434 -35.15 -0.25 17.34
C ILE A 434 -34.67 0.27 15.98
N LEU A 435 -34.05 -0.59 15.17
CA LEU A 435 -33.62 -0.26 13.80
C LEU A 435 -34.79 0.27 12.96
N VAL A 436 -35.92 -0.45 12.98
CA VAL A 436 -37.12 -0.09 12.23
C VAL A 436 -37.79 1.17 12.79
N GLU A 437 -37.94 1.28 14.10
CA GLU A 437 -38.53 2.45 14.77
C GLU A 437 -37.72 3.73 14.51
N ASN A 438 -36.40 3.59 14.37
CA ASN A 438 -35.51 4.70 14.05
C ASN A 438 -35.44 5.03 12.55
N GLU A 439 -36.20 4.34 11.68
CA GLU A 439 -36.19 4.54 10.22
C GLU A 439 -34.78 4.32 9.61
N LEU A 440 -34.09 3.27 10.06
CA LEU A 440 -32.72 2.95 9.66
C LEU A 440 -32.61 1.63 8.87
N LEU A 441 -33.69 0.89 8.67
CA LEU A 441 -33.69 -0.27 7.78
C LEU A 441 -33.63 0.22 6.31
N VAL A 442 -32.44 0.17 5.73
CA VAL A 442 -32.07 0.69 4.40
C VAL A 442 -31.51 -0.43 3.50
N GLY A 443 -31.43 -0.21 2.20
CA GLY A 443 -30.92 -1.21 1.25
C GLY A 443 -29.41 -1.42 1.37
N GLU A 444 -28.68 -0.37 1.72
CA GLU A 444 -27.22 -0.38 1.92
C GLU A 444 -26.82 -0.95 3.30
N LEU A 445 -27.76 -1.56 4.04
CA LEU A 445 -27.49 -2.17 5.33
C LEU A 445 -26.77 -3.53 5.12
N MET A 446 -25.58 -3.64 5.69
CA MET A 446 -24.84 -4.89 5.88
C MET A 446 -25.02 -5.33 7.34
N LEU A 447 -26.06 -6.14 7.60
CA LEU A 447 -26.40 -6.56 8.96
C LEU A 447 -25.51 -7.73 9.40
N ILE A 448 -24.70 -7.52 10.42
CA ILE A 448 -23.73 -8.49 10.91
C ILE A 448 -24.38 -9.42 11.96
N HIS A 449 -24.14 -10.72 11.80
CA HIS A 449 -24.69 -11.84 12.56
C HIS A 449 -26.17 -12.11 12.30
N GLY A 450 -27.09 -11.28 12.81
CA GLY A 450 -28.53 -11.49 12.67
C GLY A 450 -29.07 -12.78 13.32
N THR A 451 -28.33 -13.37 14.27
CA THR A 451 -28.63 -14.70 14.85
C THR A 451 -30.00 -14.79 15.51
N GLY A 452 -30.47 -13.71 16.13
CA GLY A 452 -31.76 -13.67 16.82
C GLY A 452 -32.97 -13.40 15.91
N LEU A 453 -32.74 -13.13 14.62
CA LEU A 453 -33.79 -12.72 13.69
C LEU A 453 -34.64 -13.93 13.23
N GLY A 454 -35.92 -13.66 12.97
CA GLY A 454 -36.85 -14.64 12.43
C GLY A 454 -37.41 -14.20 11.08
N GLN A 455 -38.39 -14.97 10.59
CA GLN A 455 -39.04 -14.70 9.30
C GLN A 455 -39.56 -13.25 9.13
N PRO A 456 -40.23 -12.61 10.11
CA PRO A 456 -40.70 -11.24 9.94
C PRO A 456 -39.58 -10.23 9.71
N GLU A 457 -38.46 -10.38 10.43
CA GLU A 457 -37.30 -9.50 10.32
C GLU A 457 -36.57 -9.71 8.98
N PHE A 458 -36.35 -10.97 8.57
CA PHE A 458 -35.76 -11.27 7.27
C PHE A 458 -36.63 -10.83 6.09
N SER A 459 -37.95 -10.97 6.19
CA SER A 459 -38.88 -10.43 5.18
C SER A 459 -38.73 -8.91 5.04
N ALA A 460 -38.56 -8.18 6.15
CA ALA A 460 -38.35 -6.74 6.10
C ALA A 460 -36.98 -6.36 5.50
N MET A 461 -35.92 -7.14 5.78
CA MET A 461 -34.61 -6.97 5.14
C MET A 461 -34.68 -7.22 3.63
N GLY A 462 -35.31 -8.31 3.20
CA GLY A 462 -35.50 -8.64 1.79
C GLY A 462 -36.32 -7.59 1.03
N ASP A 463 -37.32 -6.98 1.68
CA ASP A 463 -38.14 -5.92 1.09
C ASP A 463 -37.35 -4.64 0.75
N VAL A 464 -36.26 -4.35 1.48
CA VAL A 464 -35.39 -3.18 1.23
C VAL A 464 -34.12 -3.52 0.44
N GLY A 465 -33.79 -4.80 0.29
CA GLY A 465 -32.58 -5.26 -0.38
C GLY A 465 -31.32 -5.24 0.50
N ALA A 466 -31.48 -5.32 1.83
CA ALA A 466 -30.35 -5.38 2.76
C ALA A 466 -29.60 -6.73 2.68
N ASP A 467 -28.32 -6.71 3.04
CA ASP A 467 -27.48 -7.91 3.14
C ASP A 467 -27.38 -8.40 4.59
N LEU A 468 -27.23 -9.72 4.74
CA LEU A 468 -26.89 -10.40 5.97
C LEU A 468 -25.44 -10.91 5.89
N VAL A 469 -24.57 -10.37 6.73
CA VAL A 469 -23.22 -10.89 6.92
C VAL A 469 -23.25 -12.02 7.97
N TRP A 470 -23.15 -13.26 7.47
CA TRP A 470 -23.24 -14.49 8.25
C TRP A 470 -21.86 -14.94 8.74
N SER A 471 -21.74 -15.24 10.04
CA SER A 471 -20.51 -15.72 10.69
C SER A 471 -20.78 -17.00 11.49
N PRO A 472 -20.99 -18.14 10.81
CA PRO A 472 -21.46 -19.36 11.46
C PRO A 472 -20.53 -19.89 12.55
N THR A 473 -19.21 -19.84 12.34
CA THR A 473 -18.23 -20.37 13.30
C THR A 473 -18.26 -19.58 14.61
N SER A 474 -18.24 -18.24 14.52
CA SER A 474 -18.39 -17.33 15.67
C SER A 474 -19.71 -17.55 16.41
N ASN A 475 -20.82 -17.63 15.67
CA ASN A 475 -22.12 -17.84 16.29
C ASN A 475 -22.20 -19.19 17.02
N LEU A 476 -21.70 -20.26 16.41
CA LEU A 476 -21.69 -21.59 17.01
C LEU A 476 -20.78 -21.63 18.24
N LEU A 477 -19.60 -21.03 18.16
CA LEU A 477 -18.65 -20.99 19.27
C LEU A 477 -19.18 -20.20 20.46
N LEU A 478 -19.94 -19.12 20.27
CA LEU A 478 -20.44 -18.27 21.36
C LEU A 478 -21.84 -18.66 21.86
N TYR A 479 -22.74 -19.03 20.95
CA TYR A 479 -24.18 -19.15 21.21
C TYR A 479 -24.72 -20.57 21.08
N GLY A 480 -23.96 -21.50 20.49
CA GLY A 480 -24.39 -22.87 20.25
C GLY A 480 -25.48 -23.01 19.17
N ASP A 481 -25.74 -21.97 18.41
CA ASP A 481 -26.55 -22.02 17.19
C ASP A 481 -26.09 -20.89 16.26
N THR A 482 -26.59 -20.87 15.04
CA THR A 482 -26.31 -19.81 14.07
C THR A 482 -27.59 -19.30 13.41
N THR A 483 -27.45 -18.21 12.66
CA THR A 483 -28.52 -17.51 11.98
C THR A 483 -29.33 -18.43 11.06
N ASP A 484 -30.65 -18.26 11.05
CA ASP A 484 -31.58 -19.03 10.21
C ASP A 484 -31.49 -18.58 8.74
N VAL A 485 -30.36 -18.90 8.11
CA VAL A 485 -30.06 -18.58 6.70
C VAL A 485 -31.00 -19.26 5.71
N VAL A 486 -31.66 -20.36 6.12
CA VAL A 486 -32.71 -21.01 5.34
C VAL A 486 -33.89 -20.08 5.16
N THR A 487 -34.36 -19.49 6.26
CA THR A 487 -35.42 -18.49 6.23
C THR A 487 -34.96 -17.19 5.57
N ALA A 488 -33.75 -16.70 5.86
CA ALA A 488 -33.23 -15.49 5.23
C ALA A 488 -33.21 -15.60 3.69
N LYS A 489 -32.69 -16.71 3.15
CA LYS A 489 -32.72 -16.99 1.71
C LYS A 489 -34.13 -17.06 1.16
N ALA A 490 -35.05 -17.74 1.86
CA ALA A 490 -36.44 -17.88 1.43
C ALA A 490 -37.19 -16.54 1.36
N GLU A 491 -36.79 -15.58 2.20
CA GLU A 491 -37.34 -14.21 2.23
C GLU A 491 -36.59 -13.24 1.30
N GLY A 492 -35.60 -13.72 0.54
CA GLY A 492 -34.90 -12.94 -0.49
C GLY A 492 -33.80 -12.02 0.03
N VAL A 493 -33.26 -12.31 1.22
CA VAL A 493 -32.10 -11.60 1.79
C VAL A 493 -30.83 -12.06 1.07
N THR A 494 -30.00 -11.12 0.61
CA THR A 494 -28.63 -11.41 0.15
C THR A 494 -27.79 -11.83 1.34
N ILE A 495 -26.92 -12.83 1.17
CA ILE A 495 -26.10 -13.36 2.25
C ILE A 495 -24.64 -13.27 1.84
N SER A 496 -23.85 -12.56 2.64
CA SER A 496 -22.40 -12.53 2.61
C SER A 496 -21.82 -13.35 3.76
N LEU A 497 -20.60 -13.87 3.63
CA LEU A 497 -19.98 -14.78 4.59
C LEU A 497 -18.68 -14.19 5.12
N ALA A 498 -18.51 -14.16 6.45
CA ALA A 498 -17.33 -13.56 7.06
C ALA A 498 -16.97 -14.22 8.41
N PRO A 499 -15.69 -14.27 8.79
CA PRO A 499 -15.20 -14.95 9.99
C PRO A 499 -15.48 -14.24 11.32
N ASP A 500 -15.78 -12.94 11.34
CA ASP A 500 -15.91 -12.08 12.54
C ASP A 500 -14.57 -11.76 13.23
N TRP A 501 -13.83 -12.74 13.74
CA TRP A 501 -12.51 -12.49 14.39
C TRP A 501 -11.92 -13.78 14.95
N SER A 502 -10.60 -13.81 15.07
CA SER A 502 -9.83 -14.95 15.59
C SER A 502 -10.27 -15.56 16.93
N PRO A 503 -10.80 -14.83 17.95
CA PRO A 503 -11.15 -15.46 19.22
C PRO A 503 -12.41 -16.33 19.16
N SER A 504 -13.23 -16.20 18.11
CA SER A 504 -14.41 -17.05 17.95
C SER A 504 -14.71 -17.48 16.50
N GLY A 505 -13.96 -17.02 15.52
CA GLY A 505 -14.18 -17.24 14.10
C GLY A 505 -13.09 -18.06 13.43
N THR A 506 -13.27 -18.30 12.13
CA THR A 506 -12.20 -18.85 11.30
C THR A 506 -11.14 -17.79 10.99
N LYS A 507 -10.05 -18.18 10.30
CA LYS A 507 -8.94 -17.26 10.00
C LYS A 507 -9.20 -16.34 8.82
N SER A 508 -10.09 -16.73 7.91
CA SER A 508 -10.46 -16.00 6.69
C SER A 508 -11.78 -16.53 6.12
N PRO A 509 -12.47 -15.80 5.22
CA PRO A 509 -13.69 -16.31 4.61
C PRO A 509 -13.49 -17.60 3.79
N LEU A 510 -12.28 -17.87 3.28
CA LEU A 510 -11.93 -19.15 2.68
C LEU A 510 -12.21 -20.31 3.64
N HIS A 511 -11.84 -20.17 4.91
CA HIS A 511 -12.07 -21.20 5.92
C HIS A 511 -13.52 -21.20 6.44
N GLU A 512 -14.18 -20.04 6.46
CA GLU A 512 -15.61 -19.93 6.80
C GLU A 512 -16.51 -20.70 5.80
N LEU A 513 -16.12 -20.77 4.51
CA LEU A 513 -16.82 -21.57 3.50
C LEU A 513 -17.03 -23.04 3.92
N LYS A 514 -16.07 -23.63 4.66
CA LYS A 514 -16.13 -25.04 5.08
C LYS A 514 -17.24 -25.23 6.11
N MET A 515 -17.40 -24.26 7.02
CA MET A 515 -18.48 -24.29 8.01
C MET A 515 -19.84 -24.08 7.33
N ALA A 516 -19.93 -23.13 6.39
CA ALA A 516 -21.15 -22.87 5.62
C ALA A 516 -21.58 -24.12 4.81
N ASP A 517 -20.65 -24.72 4.06
CA ASP A 517 -20.87 -25.95 3.28
C ASP A 517 -21.24 -27.15 4.15
N TRP A 518 -20.56 -27.31 5.30
CA TRP A 518 -20.88 -28.37 6.25
C TRP A 518 -22.32 -28.22 6.78
N LEU A 519 -22.74 -27.01 7.14
CA LEU A 519 -24.10 -26.74 7.62
C LEU A 519 -25.13 -26.97 6.52
N ASP A 520 -24.85 -26.53 5.30
CA ASP A 520 -25.76 -26.70 4.17
C ASP A 520 -26.01 -28.19 3.87
N THR A 521 -24.91 -28.96 3.79
CA THR A 521 -24.95 -30.41 3.53
C THR A 521 -25.63 -31.18 4.67
N ASN A 522 -25.26 -30.90 5.92
CA ASN A 522 -25.63 -31.76 7.05
C ASN A 522 -26.90 -31.31 7.78
N ARG A 523 -27.32 -30.04 7.65
CA ARG A 523 -28.48 -29.49 8.39
C ARG A 523 -29.54 -28.88 7.50
N TYR A 524 -29.17 -28.19 6.42
CA TYR A 524 -30.13 -27.42 5.63
C TYR A 524 -30.67 -28.19 4.42
N GLY A 525 -29.96 -29.22 3.98
CA GLY A 525 -30.38 -30.11 2.90
C GLY A 525 -30.04 -29.56 1.52
N ASP A 526 -28.80 -29.07 1.37
CA ASP A 526 -28.23 -28.57 0.12
C ASP A 526 -29.07 -27.44 -0.49
N ILE A 527 -29.41 -26.43 0.33
CA ILE A 527 -30.21 -25.30 -0.15
C ILE A 527 -29.36 -24.29 -0.92
N PHE A 528 -28.05 -24.26 -0.71
CA PHE A 528 -27.11 -23.43 -1.46
C PHE A 528 -26.39 -24.30 -2.49
N SER A 529 -26.30 -23.79 -3.71
CA SER A 529 -25.35 -24.33 -4.69
C SER A 529 -23.92 -23.91 -4.35
N ASP A 530 -22.94 -24.65 -4.86
CA ASP A 530 -21.53 -24.30 -4.73
C ASP A 530 -21.24 -22.89 -5.26
N TYR A 531 -21.88 -22.52 -6.37
CA TYR A 531 -21.81 -21.17 -6.91
C TYR A 531 -22.30 -20.13 -5.90
N GLU A 532 -23.47 -20.34 -5.29
CA GLU A 532 -24.01 -19.42 -4.29
C GLU A 532 -23.12 -19.30 -3.06
N LEU A 533 -22.50 -20.39 -2.58
CA LEU A 533 -21.52 -20.33 -1.48
C LEU A 533 -20.31 -19.47 -1.85
N VAL A 534 -19.77 -19.61 -3.06
CA VAL A 534 -18.66 -18.78 -3.55
C VAL A 534 -19.09 -17.32 -3.75
N GLN A 535 -20.34 -17.06 -4.16
CA GLN A 535 -20.87 -15.70 -4.23
C GLN A 535 -20.84 -15.00 -2.87
N MET A 536 -21.08 -15.70 -1.76
CA MET A 536 -21.09 -15.12 -0.41
C MET A 536 -19.76 -14.50 0.00
N VAL A 537 -18.65 -14.89 -0.63
CA VAL A 537 -17.31 -14.39 -0.32
C VAL A 537 -16.69 -13.57 -1.45
N THR A 538 -17.42 -13.35 -2.56
CA THR A 538 -16.93 -12.59 -3.72
C THR A 538 -17.96 -11.55 -4.16
N SER A 539 -18.91 -11.92 -5.02
CA SER A 539 -19.84 -10.97 -5.65
C SER A 539 -20.88 -10.39 -4.70
N ASN A 540 -21.36 -11.16 -3.72
CA ASN A 540 -22.38 -10.67 -2.77
C ASN A 540 -21.85 -9.53 -1.90
N PRO A 541 -20.72 -9.68 -1.20
CA PRO A 541 -20.20 -8.58 -0.39
C PRO A 541 -19.80 -7.38 -1.26
N ALA A 542 -19.26 -7.60 -2.47
CA ALA A 542 -19.00 -6.51 -3.42
C ALA A 542 -20.29 -5.74 -3.78
N ASP A 543 -21.38 -6.45 -4.11
CA ASP A 543 -22.65 -5.81 -4.47
C ASP A 543 -23.30 -5.12 -3.26
N GLY A 544 -23.25 -5.74 -2.07
CA GLY A 544 -23.79 -5.18 -0.83
C GLY A 544 -23.09 -3.89 -0.38
N MET A 545 -21.84 -3.71 -0.79
CA MET A 545 -21.03 -2.50 -0.57
C MET A 545 -21.09 -1.49 -1.72
N ASN A 546 -21.90 -1.74 -2.76
CA ASN A 546 -21.89 -0.97 -4.02
C ASN A 546 -20.51 -0.94 -4.73
N TRP A 547 -19.69 -1.98 -4.51
CA TRP A 547 -18.37 -2.19 -5.12
C TRP A 547 -18.39 -3.14 -6.34
N GLY A 548 -19.55 -3.64 -6.75
CA GLY A 548 -19.67 -4.63 -7.83
C GLY A 548 -19.17 -4.19 -9.22
N GLU A 549 -18.98 -2.89 -9.45
CA GLU A 549 -18.36 -2.32 -10.66
C GLU A 549 -16.83 -2.17 -10.53
N HIS A 550 -16.26 -2.49 -9.37
CA HIS A 550 -14.84 -2.34 -9.05
C HIS A 550 -14.16 -3.67 -8.74
N VAL A 551 -14.81 -4.57 -7.97
CA VAL A 551 -14.26 -5.85 -7.51
C VAL A 551 -15.34 -6.94 -7.42
N GLY A 552 -14.96 -8.14 -6.96
CA GLY A 552 -15.87 -9.28 -6.76
C GLY A 552 -16.19 -10.08 -8.03
N ARG A 553 -15.66 -9.66 -9.18
CA ARG A 553 -15.78 -10.33 -10.50
C ARG A 553 -14.49 -10.16 -11.29
N ILE A 554 -14.20 -11.08 -12.22
CA ILE A 554 -13.09 -10.94 -13.18
C ILE A 554 -13.67 -10.46 -14.50
N LYS A 555 -13.48 -9.18 -14.80
CA LYS A 555 -13.99 -8.54 -16.01
C LYS A 555 -13.16 -7.29 -16.33
N ALA A 556 -13.03 -6.98 -17.62
CA ALA A 556 -12.34 -5.78 -18.07
C ALA A 556 -12.92 -4.50 -17.41
N GLY A 557 -12.03 -3.63 -16.93
CA GLY A 557 -12.35 -2.38 -16.24
C GLY A 557 -12.48 -2.48 -14.72
N LEU A 558 -12.42 -3.68 -14.13
CA LEU A 558 -12.39 -3.88 -12.68
C LEU A 558 -10.95 -3.89 -12.16
N SER A 559 -10.75 -3.63 -10.88
CA SER A 559 -9.43 -3.76 -10.24
C SER A 559 -8.99 -5.22 -10.20
N ALA A 560 -7.68 -5.44 -10.34
CA ALA A 560 -7.08 -6.77 -10.33
C ALA A 560 -6.89 -7.29 -8.89
N ASP A 561 -8.02 -7.45 -8.20
CA ASP A 561 -8.12 -8.16 -6.93
C ASP A 561 -8.46 -9.63 -7.25
N LEU A 562 -7.44 -10.48 -7.22
CA LEU A 562 -7.50 -11.85 -7.76
C LEU A 562 -6.88 -12.85 -6.78
N MET A 563 -7.34 -14.09 -6.87
CA MET A 563 -6.69 -15.21 -6.22
C MET A 563 -6.58 -16.40 -7.18
N VAL A 564 -5.54 -17.19 -7.01
CA VAL A 564 -5.27 -18.39 -7.80
C VAL A 564 -5.17 -19.58 -6.86
N VAL A 565 -5.94 -20.62 -7.14
CA VAL A 565 -5.98 -21.86 -6.36
C VAL A 565 -5.63 -23.05 -7.25
N ASP A 566 -4.94 -24.04 -6.71
CA ASP A 566 -4.70 -25.32 -7.40
C ASP A 566 -6.02 -25.92 -7.93
N SER A 567 -5.95 -26.51 -9.12
CA SER A 567 -7.10 -27.11 -9.80
C SER A 567 -7.18 -28.60 -9.48
N PHE A 568 -7.97 -28.99 -8.48
CA PHE A 568 -8.15 -30.39 -8.08
C PHE A 568 -9.59 -30.91 -8.19
N ARG A 569 -10.56 -30.06 -8.52
CA ARG A 569 -11.95 -30.45 -8.84
C ARG A 569 -12.41 -29.95 -10.20
N ASN A 570 -13.19 -30.78 -10.90
CA ASN A 570 -13.81 -30.40 -12.18
C ASN A 570 -14.81 -29.26 -12.00
N ASP A 571 -15.61 -29.31 -10.94
CA ASP A 571 -16.45 -28.18 -10.53
C ASP A 571 -15.57 -27.08 -9.91
N PRO A 572 -15.47 -25.90 -10.54
CA PRO A 572 -14.62 -24.83 -10.03
C PRO A 572 -15.13 -24.26 -8.70
N TYR A 573 -16.42 -24.30 -8.43
CA TYR A 573 -16.95 -23.76 -7.18
C TYR A 573 -16.66 -24.72 -6.02
N ARG A 574 -16.84 -26.02 -6.24
CA ARG A 574 -16.40 -27.06 -5.29
C ARG A 574 -14.90 -27.00 -5.02
N ASN A 575 -14.10 -26.69 -6.05
CA ASN A 575 -12.66 -26.50 -5.92
C ASN A 575 -12.32 -25.44 -4.87
N LEU A 576 -12.95 -24.26 -4.92
CA LEU A 576 -12.70 -23.19 -3.95
C LEU A 576 -13.22 -23.53 -2.54
N ILE A 577 -14.43 -24.12 -2.46
CA ILE A 577 -15.02 -24.52 -1.17
C ILE A 577 -14.10 -25.48 -0.41
N GLU A 578 -13.46 -26.42 -1.09
CA GLU A 578 -12.58 -27.43 -0.47
C GLU A 578 -11.10 -27.02 -0.37
N ALA A 579 -10.71 -25.88 -0.96
CA ALA A 579 -9.33 -25.42 -0.96
C ALA A 579 -8.85 -25.05 0.45
N VAL A 580 -7.64 -25.45 0.81
CA VAL A 580 -6.99 -25.11 2.09
C VAL A 580 -5.70 -24.32 1.81
N ASP A 581 -5.00 -23.89 2.87
CA ASP A 581 -3.85 -23.00 2.72
C ASP A 581 -2.75 -23.49 1.75
N PRO A 582 -2.38 -24.81 1.72
CA PRO A 582 -1.47 -25.35 0.71
C PRO A 582 -1.88 -25.12 -0.75
N ASP A 583 -3.20 -25.10 -1.04
CA ASP A 583 -3.72 -25.01 -2.40
C ASP A 583 -3.68 -23.56 -2.95
N MET A 584 -3.40 -22.56 -2.10
CA MET A 584 -3.33 -21.15 -2.52
C MET A 584 -2.04 -20.89 -3.30
N LYS A 585 -2.14 -20.64 -4.61
CA LYS A 585 -0.99 -20.38 -5.48
C LYS A 585 -0.61 -18.92 -5.56
N LEU A 586 -1.58 -18.01 -5.50
CA LEU A 586 -1.33 -16.58 -5.64
C LEU A 586 -2.48 -15.75 -5.05
N THR A 587 -2.14 -14.66 -4.37
CA THR A 587 -3.07 -13.59 -3.96
C THR A 587 -2.55 -12.28 -4.54
N ILE A 588 -3.43 -11.55 -5.21
CA ILE A 588 -3.14 -10.29 -5.89
C ILE A 588 -4.14 -9.24 -5.40
N VAL A 589 -3.63 -8.08 -4.97
CA VAL A 589 -4.47 -6.96 -4.53
C VAL A 589 -4.10 -5.74 -5.35
N GLY A 590 -5.09 -5.15 -6.04
CA GLY A 590 -4.84 -4.00 -6.92
C GLY A 590 -3.77 -4.26 -7.98
N GLY A 591 -3.68 -5.50 -8.47
CA GLY A 591 -2.67 -5.93 -9.43
C GLY A 591 -1.28 -6.23 -8.87
N LEU A 592 -1.01 -6.05 -7.57
CA LEU A 592 0.25 -6.50 -6.97
C LEU A 592 0.17 -7.95 -6.49
N PRO A 593 1.04 -8.84 -6.99
CA PRO A 593 1.18 -10.17 -6.44
C PRO A 593 1.93 -10.10 -5.10
N ILE A 594 1.25 -10.41 -4.01
CA ILE A 594 1.79 -10.21 -2.64
C ILE A 594 2.05 -11.51 -1.88
N PHE A 595 1.35 -12.58 -2.22
CA PHE A 595 1.47 -13.88 -1.54
C PHE A 595 1.28 -15.02 -2.52
N GLY A 596 1.97 -16.14 -2.35
CA GLY A 596 1.75 -17.33 -3.16
C GLY A 596 2.94 -18.27 -3.26
N ASP A 597 2.93 -19.11 -4.30
CA ASP A 597 4.06 -19.97 -4.64
C ASP A 597 5.27 -19.12 -5.05
N SER A 598 6.44 -19.45 -4.49
CA SER A 598 7.66 -18.66 -4.71
C SER A 598 8.05 -18.54 -6.19
N PHE A 599 7.77 -19.57 -7.00
CA PHE A 599 8.10 -19.54 -8.42
C PHE A 599 7.20 -18.56 -9.21
N LEU A 600 5.91 -18.49 -8.90
CA LEU A 600 4.97 -17.55 -9.54
C LEU A 600 5.32 -16.11 -9.18
N LEU A 601 5.58 -15.84 -7.90
CA LEU A 601 6.02 -14.52 -7.46
C LEU A 601 7.34 -14.10 -8.14
N THR A 602 8.28 -15.03 -8.30
CA THR A 602 9.55 -14.75 -9.01
C THR A 602 9.33 -14.46 -10.49
N GLN A 603 8.45 -15.20 -11.17
CA GLN A 603 8.09 -14.94 -12.58
C GLN A 603 7.41 -13.58 -12.77
N LEU A 604 6.67 -13.12 -11.76
CA LEU A 604 6.04 -11.80 -11.71
C LEU A 604 7.00 -10.70 -11.20
N GLY A 605 8.28 -11.01 -10.99
CA GLY A 605 9.30 -10.04 -10.60
C GLY A 605 9.27 -9.60 -9.14
N VAL A 606 8.57 -10.32 -8.27
CA VAL A 606 8.39 -9.98 -6.85
C VAL A 606 9.53 -10.56 -6.00
N ASN A 607 10.15 -9.72 -5.18
CA ASN A 607 11.18 -10.12 -4.23
C ASN A 607 10.54 -10.46 -2.88
N SER A 608 10.24 -11.75 -2.68
CA SER A 608 9.47 -12.22 -1.53
C SER A 608 10.31 -12.94 -0.46
N GLU A 609 9.76 -13.00 0.75
CA GLU A 609 10.26 -13.80 1.86
C GLU A 609 9.48 -15.11 1.99
N ILE A 610 10.19 -16.19 2.36
CA ILE A 610 9.56 -17.49 2.56
C ILE A 610 8.81 -17.52 3.89
N ILE A 611 7.58 -18.03 3.84
CA ILE A 611 6.75 -18.35 4.99
C ILE A 611 6.47 -19.86 5.02
N GLN A 612 6.61 -20.46 6.21
CA GLN A 612 6.59 -21.91 6.39
C GLN A 612 5.22 -22.36 6.90
N GLY A 613 4.65 -23.39 6.26
CA GLY A 613 3.49 -24.13 6.75
C GLY A 613 3.85 -25.56 7.12
N ASP A 614 2.87 -26.32 7.62
CA ASP A 614 3.11 -27.74 7.94
C ASP A 614 3.15 -28.59 6.67
N GLY A 615 4.35 -28.96 6.22
CA GLY A 615 4.53 -29.79 5.01
C GLY A 615 4.46 -29.03 3.68
N PHE A 616 4.42 -27.70 3.71
CA PHE A 616 4.46 -26.84 2.51
C PHE A 616 5.15 -25.51 2.81
N SER A 617 5.56 -24.78 1.78
CA SER A 617 6.13 -23.43 1.90
C SER A 617 5.55 -22.50 0.86
N LYS A 618 5.31 -21.24 1.25
CA LYS A 618 4.87 -20.17 0.36
C LYS A 618 5.81 -18.98 0.52
N SER A 619 5.52 -17.92 -0.22
CA SER A 619 6.27 -16.67 -0.20
C SER A 619 5.31 -15.49 -0.03
N VAL A 620 5.79 -14.42 0.61
CA VAL A 620 5.05 -13.17 0.82
C VAL A 620 5.98 -11.98 0.62
N ASP A 621 5.49 -10.91 0.00
CA ASP A 621 6.14 -9.60 0.03
C ASP A 621 5.32 -8.65 0.91
N ILE A 622 5.97 -8.17 1.97
CA ILE A 622 5.39 -7.22 2.92
C ILE A 622 6.22 -5.93 3.01
N THR A 623 7.18 -5.77 2.10
CA THR A 623 8.14 -4.67 2.14
C THR A 623 7.76 -3.58 1.16
N PHE A 624 7.55 -2.37 1.68
CA PHE A 624 7.15 -1.21 0.88
C PHE A 624 8.09 -0.06 1.17
N GLU A 625 9.01 0.21 0.23
CA GLU A 625 9.94 1.33 0.35
C GLU A 625 9.18 2.67 0.34
N GLY A 626 9.60 3.61 1.17
CA GLY A 626 8.94 4.92 1.29
C GLY A 626 7.82 4.97 2.32
N VAL A 627 7.36 3.83 2.85
CA VAL A 627 6.44 3.76 4.00
C VAL A 627 7.26 3.70 5.29
N SER A 628 6.83 4.45 6.33
CA SER A 628 7.34 4.30 7.71
C SER A 628 7.36 2.82 8.08
N LYS A 629 8.38 2.31 8.80
CA LYS A 629 8.61 0.86 9.08
C LYS A 629 8.35 -0.12 7.90
N GLY A 630 8.31 0.35 6.65
CA GLY A 630 7.89 -0.42 5.47
C GLY A 630 8.90 -1.48 5.08
N GLY A 631 10.18 -1.32 5.44
CA GLY A 631 11.25 -2.28 5.17
C GLY A 631 11.44 -3.37 6.25
N GLN A 632 10.49 -3.57 7.16
CA GLN A 632 10.56 -4.67 8.12
C GLN A 632 10.35 -6.02 7.43
N THR A 633 11.17 -7.00 7.77
CA THR A 633 11.08 -8.34 7.21
C THR A 633 10.01 -9.17 7.93
N TRP A 634 9.41 -10.13 7.24
CA TRP A 634 8.44 -11.07 7.82
C TRP A 634 9.02 -11.77 9.05
N ALA A 635 10.26 -12.25 8.94
CA ALA A 635 10.95 -12.93 10.03
C ALA A 635 11.16 -12.05 11.28
N SER A 636 11.24 -10.72 11.13
CA SER A 636 11.34 -9.80 12.28
C SER A 636 9.97 -9.65 12.94
N ILE A 637 8.95 -9.37 12.15
CA ILE A 637 7.58 -9.15 12.64
C ILE A 637 7.05 -10.39 13.36
N SER A 638 7.13 -11.56 12.72
CA SER A 638 6.62 -12.80 13.32
C SER A 638 7.41 -13.17 14.56
N GLY A 639 8.74 -12.99 14.56
CA GLY A 639 9.61 -13.29 15.70
C GLY A 639 9.36 -12.39 16.92
N ASP A 640 9.13 -11.09 16.70
CA ASP A 640 8.84 -10.15 17.78
C ASP A 640 7.47 -10.44 18.41
N LEU A 641 6.47 -10.78 17.61
CA LEU A 641 5.14 -11.17 18.09
C LEU A 641 5.14 -12.53 18.80
N GLU A 642 5.82 -13.54 18.25
CA GLU A 642 5.97 -14.86 18.90
C GLU A 642 6.61 -14.73 20.28
N LYS A 643 7.61 -13.86 20.41
CA LYS A 643 8.26 -13.55 21.67
C LYS A 643 7.28 -12.85 22.64
N ALA A 644 6.63 -11.78 22.18
CA ALA A 644 5.73 -10.99 23.01
C ALA A 644 4.52 -11.81 23.54
N MET A 645 3.99 -12.73 22.73
CA MET A 645 2.85 -13.58 23.08
C MET A 645 3.16 -14.64 24.14
N GLN A 646 4.44 -14.92 24.43
CA GLN A 646 4.86 -15.79 25.54
C GLN A 646 4.63 -15.16 26.91
N PHE A 647 4.42 -13.83 26.98
CA PHE A 647 4.24 -13.09 28.24
C PHE A 647 5.25 -13.51 29.33
N ASP A 648 6.51 -13.64 28.94
CA ASP A 648 7.61 -13.95 29.84
C ASP A 648 7.86 -12.75 30.78
N LEU A 649 7.88 -13.01 32.09
CA LEU A 649 7.95 -11.94 33.10
C LEU A 649 9.28 -11.19 33.06
N ASP A 650 10.38 -11.89 32.77
CA ASP A 650 11.71 -11.28 32.71
C ASP A 650 11.79 -10.37 31.48
N GLU A 651 11.30 -10.85 30.33
CA GLU A 651 11.30 -10.07 29.10
C GLU A 651 10.36 -8.86 29.16
N MET A 652 9.16 -9.01 29.73
CA MET A 652 8.25 -7.89 29.92
C MET A 652 8.82 -6.84 30.89
N TYR A 653 9.51 -7.28 31.95
CA TYR A 653 10.16 -6.35 32.88
C TYR A 653 11.26 -5.52 32.21
N ASP A 654 12.00 -6.13 31.27
CA ASP A 654 13.04 -5.45 30.50
C ASP A 654 12.48 -4.54 29.39
N SER A 655 11.31 -4.87 28.83
CA SER A 655 10.71 -4.13 27.70
C SER A 655 9.71 -3.03 28.11
N PHE A 656 8.93 -3.22 29.17
CA PHE A 656 7.83 -2.29 29.49
C PHE A 656 8.34 -0.95 30.04
N ASN A 657 7.80 0.15 29.52
CA ASN A 657 8.32 1.50 29.77
C ASN A 657 8.34 1.91 31.25
N TYR A 658 7.37 1.47 32.04
CA TYR A 658 7.26 1.79 33.47
C TYR A 658 7.79 0.68 34.40
N ALA A 659 8.16 -0.50 33.88
CA ALA A 659 8.56 -1.63 34.72
C ALA A 659 9.79 -1.32 35.57
N ASN A 660 10.73 -0.52 35.05
CA ASN A 660 11.92 -0.04 35.75
C ASN A 660 11.63 0.82 37.01
N THR A 661 10.38 1.25 37.21
CA THR A 661 9.95 1.99 38.41
C THR A 661 9.59 1.08 39.58
N MET A 662 9.50 -0.23 39.32
CA MET A 662 9.22 -1.29 40.29
C MET A 662 10.46 -2.18 40.47
N THR A 663 10.56 -2.88 41.60
CA THR A 663 11.44 -4.06 41.66
C THR A 663 10.82 -5.21 40.85
N GLU A 664 11.65 -6.14 40.38
CA GLU A 664 11.21 -7.36 39.66
C GLU A 664 10.06 -8.08 40.39
N THR A 665 10.19 -8.31 41.71
CA THR A 665 9.11 -8.90 42.53
C THR A 665 7.85 -8.05 42.59
N GLU A 666 7.97 -6.71 42.63
CA GLU A 666 6.79 -5.82 42.61
C GLU A 666 6.09 -5.84 41.25
N PHE A 667 6.85 -5.97 40.15
CA PHE A 667 6.32 -6.15 38.80
C PHE A 667 5.61 -7.49 38.65
N GLU A 668 6.22 -8.59 39.09
CA GLU A 668 5.61 -9.92 39.09
C GLU A 668 4.29 -9.93 39.89
N ASP A 669 4.28 -9.34 41.09
CA ASP A 669 3.09 -9.24 41.93
C ASP A 669 1.99 -8.40 41.26
N TRP A 670 2.38 -7.30 40.58
CA TRP A 670 1.46 -6.45 39.83
C TRP A 670 0.86 -7.20 38.62
N PHE A 671 1.70 -7.83 37.79
CA PHE A 671 1.27 -8.52 36.57
C PHE A 671 0.35 -9.69 36.91
N ASN A 672 0.76 -10.56 37.83
CA ASN A 672 -0.05 -11.70 38.27
C ASN A 672 -1.34 -11.27 38.98
N GLY A 673 -1.35 -10.08 39.59
CA GLY A 673 -2.55 -9.49 40.18
C GLY A 673 -3.54 -8.96 39.14
N LYS A 674 -3.05 -8.40 38.03
CA LYS A 674 -3.87 -7.79 36.97
C LYS A 674 -4.28 -8.78 35.87
N TYR A 675 -3.37 -9.66 35.47
CA TYR A 675 -3.52 -10.66 34.39
C TYR A 675 -3.22 -12.07 34.92
N PRO A 676 -4.03 -12.59 35.86
CA PRO A 676 -3.78 -13.87 36.50
C PRO A 676 -3.79 -15.02 35.48
N GLY A 677 -2.68 -15.75 35.39
CA GLY A 677 -2.55 -16.94 34.54
C GLY A 677 -2.06 -16.68 33.12
N LEU A 678 -1.86 -15.41 32.73
CA LEU A 678 -1.35 -15.05 31.40
C LEU A 678 0.16 -15.25 31.26
N SER A 679 0.90 -15.19 32.37
CA SER A 679 2.36 -15.42 32.38
C SER A 679 2.70 -16.88 32.02
N GLY A 680 3.67 -17.05 31.14
CA GLY A 680 3.96 -18.34 30.50
C GLY A 680 3.22 -18.54 29.18
N GLY A 681 2.40 -17.55 28.79
CA GLY A 681 2.03 -17.28 27.41
C GLY A 681 0.71 -17.87 26.95
N THR A 682 0.17 -17.23 25.91
CA THR A 682 -0.54 -17.95 24.84
C THR A 682 0.48 -18.18 23.71
N HIS A 683 0.06 -18.75 22.59
CA HIS A 683 0.82 -18.71 21.35
C HIS A 683 0.27 -17.60 20.44
N LEU A 684 1.12 -17.09 19.57
CA LEU A 684 0.69 -16.30 18.42
C LEU A 684 -0.20 -17.18 17.55
N ASP A 685 -1.39 -16.71 17.20
CA ASP A 685 -2.26 -17.46 16.29
C ASP A 685 -1.57 -17.65 14.95
N SER A 686 -1.51 -18.88 14.45
CA SER A 686 -0.85 -19.17 13.17
C SER A 686 -1.55 -18.42 12.03
N VAL A 687 -0.79 -17.98 11.02
CA VAL A 687 -1.40 -17.43 9.79
C VAL A 687 -2.17 -18.49 9.01
N TYR A 688 -1.76 -19.75 9.09
CA TYR A 688 -2.39 -20.87 8.38
C TYR A 688 -3.34 -21.64 9.29
N THR A 689 -4.45 -22.11 8.73
CA THR A 689 -5.36 -23.04 9.42
C THR A 689 -4.89 -24.48 9.26
N TYR A 690 -4.38 -24.84 8.08
CA TYR A 690 -3.79 -26.15 7.82
C TYR A 690 -2.57 -26.38 8.73
N GLY A 691 -2.59 -27.51 9.45
CA GLY A 691 -1.55 -27.85 10.42
C GLY A 691 -1.67 -27.17 11.79
N ASP A 692 -2.73 -26.37 12.04
CA ASP A 692 -2.98 -25.79 13.35
C ASP A 692 -3.78 -26.73 14.26
N ASP A 693 -3.07 -27.65 14.92
CA ASP A 693 -3.66 -28.61 15.86
C ASP A 693 -4.44 -27.92 16.99
N SER A 694 -3.99 -26.76 17.46
CA SER A 694 -4.63 -26.02 18.57
C SER A 694 -5.99 -25.47 18.15
N TYR A 695 -6.09 -24.96 16.92
CA TYR A 695 -7.34 -24.51 16.34
C TYR A 695 -8.39 -25.64 16.29
N PHE A 696 -8.03 -26.79 15.70
CA PHE A 696 -8.96 -27.92 15.60
C PHE A 696 -9.26 -28.58 16.95
N GLU A 697 -8.29 -28.67 17.87
CA GLU A 697 -8.52 -29.16 19.22
C GLU A 697 -9.54 -28.28 19.97
N THR A 698 -9.42 -26.95 19.84
CA THR A 698 -10.35 -25.99 20.45
C THR A 698 -11.76 -26.15 19.90
N LEU A 699 -11.92 -26.23 18.57
CA LEU A 699 -13.23 -26.46 17.95
C LEU A 699 -13.85 -27.81 18.37
N ASN A 700 -13.07 -28.89 18.32
CA ASN A 700 -13.55 -30.24 18.63
C ASN A 700 -13.93 -30.41 20.11
N ASN A 701 -13.27 -29.68 21.01
CA ASN A 701 -13.57 -29.70 22.44
C ASN A 701 -14.68 -28.71 22.84
N SER A 702 -15.01 -27.74 21.98
CA SER A 702 -16.03 -26.75 22.27
C SER A 702 -17.43 -27.37 22.31
N ILE A 703 -18.07 -27.31 23.48
CA ILE A 703 -19.46 -27.72 23.70
C ILE A 703 -20.43 -26.85 22.87
N PRO A 704 -20.34 -25.50 22.87
CA PRO A 704 -21.05 -24.61 21.94
C PRO A 704 -21.03 -25.07 20.50
N PHE A 705 -19.82 -25.20 19.95
CA PHE A 705 -19.64 -25.49 18.55
C PHE A 705 -20.33 -26.80 18.14
N ASN A 706 -20.18 -27.83 18.98
CA ASN A 706 -20.72 -29.18 18.74
C ASN A 706 -22.14 -29.42 19.28
N SER A 707 -22.85 -28.38 19.72
CA SER A 707 -24.17 -28.53 20.34
C SER A 707 -25.26 -28.92 19.34
N ILE A 708 -25.10 -28.54 18.07
CA ILE A 708 -26.03 -28.83 16.98
C ILE A 708 -25.75 -30.17 16.30
N SER A 709 -24.50 -30.65 16.36
CA SER A 709 -24.01 -31.92 15.82
C SER A 709 -22.54 -32.13 16.22
N GLU A 710 -22.03 -33.36 16.11
CA GLU A 710 -20.58 -33.60 16.07
C GLU A 710 -20.06 -33.07 14.72
N ILE A 711 -19.32 -31.95 14.74
CA ILE A 711 -18.73 -31.31 13.56
C ILE A 711 -17.26 -31.71 13.51
N ASP A 712 -16.84 -32.34 12.41
CA ASP A 712 -15.44 -32.72 12.16
C ASP A 712 -14.98 -32.08 10.87
N LEU A 713 -14.49 -30.84 10.97
CA LEU A 713 -13.98 -30.10 9.80
C LEU A 713 -12.67 -30.69 9.28
N TRP A 714 -11.81 -31.18 10.17
CA TRP A 714 -10.50 -31.72 9.80
C TRP A 714 -10.66 -32.88 8.82
N SER A 715 -11.36 -33.94 9.24
CA SER A 715 -11.51 -35.15 8.42
C SER A 715 -12.30 -34.89 7.13
N THR A 716 -13.10 -33.82 7.09
CA THR A 716 -13.95 -33.50 5.94
C THR A 716 -13.19 -32.69 4.88
N TYR A 717 -12.35 -31.72 5.30
CA TYR A 717 -11.75 -30.75 4.37
C TYR A 717 -10.21 -30.65 4.43
N TYR A 718 -9.60 -30.91 5.60
CA TYR A 718 -8.17 -30.67 5.84
C TYR A 718 -7.32 -31.94 5.87
N ASP A 719 -7.91 -33.14 5.96
CA ASP A 719 -7.19 -34.42 5.85
C ASP A 719 -6.79 -34.71 4.40
N VAL A 720 -5.79 -33.96 3.92
CA VAL A 720 -5.33 -33.98 2.53
C VAL A 720 -3.87 -34.45 2.48
N GLU A 721 -3.55 -35.27 1.50
CA GLU A 721 -2.19 -35.79 1.32
C GLU A 721 -1.40 -34.84 0.42
N LEU A 722 -0.25 -34.35 0.91
CA LEU A 722 0.66 -33.50 0.17
C LEU A 722 1.88 -34.30 -0.32
N ASN A 723 2.41 -33.94 -1.49
CA ASN A 723 3.67 -34.46 -2.01
C ASN A 723 4.88 -33.78 -1.36
N GLU A 724 6.10 -34.13 -1.77
CA GLU A 724 7.33 -33.58 -1.19
C GLU A 724 7.55 -32.09 -1.42
N ASN A 725 6.82 -31.50 -2.37
CA ASN A 725 6.84 -30.07 -2.69
C ASN A 725 5.66 -29.31 -2.05
N GLY A 726 4.79 -29.99 -1.29
CA GLY A 726 3.65 -29.38 -0.61
C GLY A 726 2.38 -29.28 -1.47
N TYR A 727 2.31 -29.94 -2.62
CA TYR A 727 1.12 -29.97 -3.49
C TYR A 727 0.21 -31.17 -3.19
N ARG A 728 -1.10 -30.97 -3.30
CA ARG A 728 -2.13 -31.99 -3.04
C ARG A 728 -2.06 -33.16 -4.03
N LEU A 729 -2.08 -34.40 -3.51
CA LEU A 729 -2.03 -35.63 -4.33
C LEU A 729 -3.40 -36.14 -4.80
N ASN A 730 -4.46 -35.92 -4.01
CA ASN A 730 -5.79 -36.44 -4.32
C ASN A 730 -6.57 -35.43 -5.17
N THR A 731 -6.50 -35.56 -6.48
CA THR A 731 -7.15 -34.67 -7.44
C THR A 731 -8.17 -35.42 -8.32
N GLU A 732 -9.35 -34.85 -8.55
CA GLU A 732 -10.31 -35.33 -9.57
C GLU A 732 -9.97 -34.83 -10.96
N ILE A 733 -9.37 -33.64 -11.02
CA ILE A 733 -8.60 -33.22 -12.18
C ILE A 733 -7.32 -34.03 -12.08
N ASN A 734 -7.29 -35.12 -12.83
CA ASN A 734 -6.09 -35.90 -13.05
C ASN A 734 -5.08 -34.97 -13.72
N ASP A 735 -4.33 -34.24 -12.90
CA ASP A 735 -3.12 -33.50 -13.27
C ASP A 735 -2.02 -34.55 -13.48
N VAL A 736 -2.27 -35.42 -14.45
CA VAL A 736 -1.34 -36.45 -14.86
C VAL A 736 -0.15 -35.70 -15.42
N ASP A 737 1.02 -35.96 -14.90
CA ASP A 737 2.30 -35.64 -15.51
C ASP A 737 2.79 -36.97 -16.08
N THR A 738 2.52 -37.19 -17.36
CA THR A 738 2.67 -38.50 -18.01
C THR A 738 4.14 -38.88 -18.17
N ASP A 739 5.06 -37.92 -18.21
CA ASP A 739 6.49 -38.14 -18.40
C ASP A 739 7.39 -37.81 -17.20
N GLU A 740 6.81 -37.27 -16.13
CA GLU A 740 7.42 -36.97 -14.83
C GLU A 740 8.48 -35.85 -14.88
N ASP A 741 8.24 -34.80 -15.68
CA ASP A 741 9.17 -33.67 -15.83
C ASP A 741 8.89 -32.47 -14.90
N GLY A 742 7.76 -32.52 -14.20
CA GLY A 742 7.34 -31.51 -13.23
C GLY A 742 6.30 -30.52 -13.75
N TYR A 743 5.87 -30.63 -15.01
CA TYR A 743 4.72 -29.94 -15.59
C TYR A 743 3.60 -30.97 -15.84
N SER A 744 2.35 -30.59 -15.62
CA SER A 744 1.26 -31.53 -15.86
C SER A 744 0.87 -31.59 -17.32
N ASP A 745 0.32 -32.72 -17.80
CA ASP A 745 -0.22 -32.94 -19.15
C ASP A 745 -1.19 -31.82 -19.60
N TRP A 746 -1.76 -31.08 -18.64
CA TRP A 746 -2.68 -29.97 -18.89
C TRP A 746 -1.97 -28.66 -19.22
N THR A 747 -0.75 -28.46 -18.73
CA THR A 747 0.10 -27.28 -18.95
C THR A 747 1.35 -27.56 -19.78
N ASP A 748 1.62 -28.84 -20.01
CA ASP A 748 2.75 -29.34 -20.78
C ASP A 748 2.39 -29.38 -22.27
N ALA A 749 3.17 -28.67 -23.08
CA ALA A 749 3.03 -28.69 -24.54
C ALA A 749 3.44 -30.05 -25.16
N PHE A 750 4.28 -30.82 -24.46
CA PHE A 750 4.75 -32.15 -24.83
C PHE A 750 4.60 -33.17 -23.70
N PRO A 751 3.36 -33.59 -23.35
CA PRO A 751 3.05 -34.50 -22.21
C PRO A 751 3.70 -35.89 -22.20
N GLU A 752 4.56 -36.21 -23.16
CA GLU A 752 5.21 -37.52 -23.29
C GLU A 752 6.73 -37.38 -23.51
N ASP A 753 7.28 -36.16 -23.47
CA ASP A 753 8.70 -35.86 -23.59
C ASP A 753 9.23 -35.09 -22.36
N PRO A 754 9.89 -35.78 -21.41
CA PRO A 754 10.26 -35.18 -20.12
C PRO A 754 11.45 -34.22 -20.18
N THR A 755 11.77 -33.74 -21.38
CA THR A 755 12.79 -32.73 -21.63
C THR A 755 12.21 -31.48 -22.26
N GLU A 756 10.92 -31.43 -22.55
CA GLU A 756 10.24 -30.32 -23.18
C GLU A 756 8.86 -30.12 -22.53
N TRP A 757 8.63 -28.96 -21.96
CA TRP A 757 7.34 -28.64 -21.31
C TRP A 757 6.66 -27.40 -21.89
N PHE A 758 7.40 -26.61 -22.67
CA PHE A 758 6.99 -25.30 -23.15
C PHE A 758 7.34 -25.12 -24.62
N ASP A 759 6.40 -24.60 -25.39
CA ASP A 759 6.52 -24.26 -26.82
C ASP A 759 6.09 -22.79 -26.96
N SER A 760 7.07 -21.89 -26.88
CA SER A 760 6.87 -20.45 -26.75
C SER A 760 6.24 -19.84 -28.01
N ASP A 761 6.64 -20.31 -29.20
CA ASP A 761 6.17 -19.78 -30.48
C ASP A 761 5.16 -20.70 -31.20
N LYS A 762 4.96 -21.91 -30.68
CA LYS A 762 3.96 -22.89 -31.11
C LYS A 762 4.26 -23.52 -32.47
N ASP A 763 5.54 -23.66 -32.82
CA ASP A 763 5.98 -24.33 -34.04
C ASP A 763 5.95 -25.88 -33.93
N GLY A 764 5.80 -26.40 -32.70
CA GLY A 764 5.78 -27.82 -32.38
C GLY A 764 7.14 -28.40 -31.97
N VAL A 765 8.13 -27.56 -31.68
CA VAL A 765 9.42 -27.89 -31.09
C VAL A 765 9.51 -27.23 -29.71
N GLY A 766 9.88 -27.99 -28.69
CA GLY A 766 9.98 -27.44 -27.34
C GLY A 766 11.19 -26.53 -27.17
N ASN A 767 11.04 -25.50 -26.33
CA ASN A 767 12.02 -24.45 -26.12
C ASN A 767 13.43 -24.94 -25.78
N ASN A 768 13.60 -26.10 -25.15
CA ASN A 768 14.93 -26.58 -24.77
C ASN A 768 15.71 -27.13 -25.99
N ASN A 769 15.00 -27.56 -27.03
CA ASN A 769 15.56 -28.12 -28.24
C ASN A 769 15.32 -27.24 -29.48
N ASP A 770 14.56 -26.16 -29.32
CA ASP A 770 14.34 -25.13 -30.33
C ASP A 770 15.55 -24.15 -30.41
N PRO A 771 16.21 -24.03 -31.58
CA PRO A 771 17.25 -23.02 -31.81
C PRO A 771 16.71 -21.57 -31.81
N CYS A 772 15.43 -21.39 -32.13
CA CYS A 772 14.74 -20.11 -32.24
C CYS A 772 13.46 -20.09 -31.37
N PRO A 773 13.57 -20.20 -30.02
CA PRO A 773 12.43 -20.46 -29.12
C PRO A 773 11.31 -19.42 -29.10
N ASN A 774 11.36 -18.35 -29.88
CA ASN A 774 10.32 -17.32 -29.90
C ASN A 774 9.91 -16.94 -31.32
N ASP A 775 10.31 -17.72 -32.33
CA ASP A 775 10.02 -17.48 -33.73
C ASP A 775 9.65 -18.77 -34.48
N ALA A 776 8.34 -18.95 -34.70
CA ALA A 776 7.82 -20.14 -35.37
C ALA A 776 8.19 -20.28 -36.85
N LEU A 777 8.82 -19.27 -37.45
CA LEU A 777 9.41 -19.37 -38.80
C LEU A 777 10.83 -19.90 -38.79
N ASP A 778 11.44 -20.01 -37.61
CA ASP A 778 12.72 -20.64 -37.38
C ASP A 778 13.83 -19.95 -38.23
N ASP A 779 14.96 -20.64 -38.43
CA ASP A 779 15.96 -20.26 -39.43
C ASP A 779 15.48 -20.64 -40.85
N SER A 780 14.62 -19.78 -41.42
CA SER A 780 13.86 -20.04 -42.65
C SER A 780 14.71 -20.34 -43.89
N ASP A 781 15.96 -19.87 -43.95
CA ASP A 781 16.88 -20.09 -45.06
C ASP A 781 18.17 -20.85 -44.69
N ASN A 782 18.35 -21.18 -43.41
CA ASN A 782 19.41 -22.01 -42.83
C ASN A 782 20.79 -21.34 -42.80
N ASP A 783 20.86 -20.05 -42.49
CA ASP A 783 22.11 -19.30 -42.37
C ASP A 783 22.63 -19.13 -40.93
N GLY A 784 21.80 -19.48 -39.96
CA GLY A 784 22.10 -19.47 -38.53
C GLY A 784 21.55 -18.27 -37.75
N VAL A 785 20.73 -17.42 -38.36
CA VAL A 785 19.98 -16.34 -37.70
C VAL A 785 18.47 -16.68 -37.73
N CYS A 786 17.77 -16.44 -36.62
CA CYS A 786 16.32 -16.64 -36.56
C CYS A 786 15.61 -15.59 -37.42
N ALA A 787 14.52 -15.96 -38.11
CA ALA A 787 13.85 -15.09 -39.06
C ALA A 787 13.31 -13.77 -38.45
N ASP A 788 13.07 -13.72 -37.14
CA ASP A 788 12.70 -12.50 -36.42
C ASP A 788 13.87 -11.54 -36.15
N LEU A 789 15.10 -12.05 -36.19
CA LEU A 789 16.35 -11.32 -35.99
C LEU A 789 17.14 -11.11 -37.29
N ASP A 790 16.59 -11.58 -38.40
CA ASP A 790 17.17 -11.50 -39.73
C ASP A 790 16.42 -10.45 -40.57
N ASP A 791 17.15 -9.45 -41.07
CA ASP A 791 16.59 -8.44 -41.98
C ASP A 791 16.23 -9.03 -43.36
N PHE A 792 16.80 -10.19 -43.72
CA PHE A 792 16.54 -10.94 -44.95
C PHE A 792 16.23 -12.43 -44.71
N PRO A 793 15.10 -12.79 -44.06
CA PRO A 793 14.77 -14.15 -43.60
C PRO A 793 14.65 -15.27 -44.64
N TYR A 794 14.87 -14.95 -45.91
CA TYR A 794 14.74 -15.86 -47.04
C TYR A 794 15.95 -15.83 -47.98
N ASP A 795 17.03 -15.12 -47.59
CA ASP A 795 18.27 -15.01 -48.34
C ASP A 795 19.49 -15.33 -47.44
N ALA A 796 19.86 -16.61 -47.39
CA ALA A 796 20.93 -17.14 -46.54
C ALA A 796 22.35 -16.57 -46.76
N ASP A 797 22.50 -15.63 -47.71
CA ASP A 797 23.74 -14.89 -47.94
C ASP A 797 23.70 -13.47 -47.29
N GLU A 798 22.59 -13.04 -46.67
CA GLU A 798 22.38 -11.73 -46.04
C GLU A 798 21.65 -11.84 -44.70
N THR A 799 22.16 -11.22 -43.63
CA THR A 799 21.54 -11.28 -42.29
C THR A 799 21.23 -9.92 -41.68
N THR A 800 21.76 -8.85 -42.25
CA THR A 800 21.83 -7.53 -41.60
C THR A 800 21.75 -6.43 -42.65
N ASP A 801 20.94 -5.42 -42.36
CA ASP A 801 20.83 -4.18 -43.13
C ASP A 801 21.19 -3.00 -42.21
N THR A 802 22.46 -2.61 -42.20
CA THR A 802 22.98 -1.64 -41.22
C THR A 802 22.35 -0.25 -41.37
N ASP A 803 21.94 0.15 -42.57
CA ASP A 803 21.34 1.46 -42.83
C ASP A 803 19.85 1.44 -43.19
N GLY A 804 19.28 0.25 -43.40
CA GLY A 804 17.85 0.02 -43.56
C GLY A 804 17.34 0.32 -44.98
N ASP A 805 18.19 0.25 -46.00
CA ASP A 805 17.83 0.61 -47.37
C ASP A 805 17.22 -0.53 -48.20
N GLY A 806 17.26 -1.75 -47.65
CA GLY A 806 16.74 -2.97 -48.24
C GLY A 806 17.75 -3.76 -49.09
N VAL A 807 19.05 -3.39 -49.06
CA VAL A 807 20.17 -4.18 -49.58
C VAL A 807 21.00 -4.70 -48.40
N GLY A 808 21.22 -6.01 -48.33
CA GLY A 808 21.97 -6.58 -47.22
C GLY A 808 23.45 -6.21 -47.25
N ASP A 809 24.04 -6.07 -46.05
CA ASP A 809 25.43 -5.62 -45.84
C ASP A 809 26.48 -6.42 -46.64
N ASN A 810 26.24 -7.68 -47.03
CA ASN A 810 27.19 -8.46 -47.82
C ASN A 810 27.16 -8.13 -49.32
N SER A 811 26.02 -7.63 -49.82
CA SER A 811 25.79 -7.20 -51.20
C SER A 811 25.88 -5.69 -51.37
N ASP A 812 25.81 -4.95 -50.28
CA ASP A 812 25.92 -3.50 -50.24
C ASP A 812 27.39 -3.04 -50.29
N GLU A 813 27.74 -2.24 -51.31
CA GLU A 813 29.07 -1.61 -51.42
C GLU A 813 29.24 -0.41 -50.46
N CYS A 814 28.14 0.13 -49.92
CA CYS A 814 28.03 1.22 -48.96
C CYS A 814 27.16 0.89 -47.71
N PRO A 815 27.51 -0.11 -46.84
CA PRO A 815 26.70 -0.63 -45.70
C PRO A 815 26.37 0.33 -44.54
N SER A 816 26.36 1.64 -44.76
CA SER A 816 26.07 2.65 -43.73
C SER A 816 25.47 3.92 -44.35
N GLU A 817 25.14 3.86 -45.64
CA GLU A 817 24.61 4.94 -46.45
C GLU A 817 23.27 4.54 -47.08
N ASP A 818 22.18 4.82 -46.36
CA ASP A 818 20.81 4.57 -46.81
C ASP A 818 20.53 5.09 -48.23
N ALA A 819 20.52 4.18 -49.21
CA ALA A 819 20.27 4.48 -50.61
C ALA A 819 18.80 4.33 -51.01
N THR A 820 17.86 4.29 -50.04
CA THR A 820 16.43 4.10 -50.31
C THR A 820 15.94 5.15 -51.32
N ASN A 821 15.51 4.68 -52.50
CA ASN A 821 15.03 5.47 -53.64
C ASN A 821 16.09 6.19 -54.50
N SER A 822 17.38 5.92 -54.29
CA SER A 822 18.48 6.51 -55.06
C SER A 822 19.51 5.49 -55.56
N ASP A 823 19.25 4.20 -55.45
CA ASP A 823 20.07 3.13 -56.03
C ASP A 823 19.42 2.59 -57.34
N ASN A 824 19.96 2.94 -58.52
CA ASN A 824 19.44 2.43 -59.79
C ASN A 824 20.14 1.17 -60.30
N ASP A 825 21.34 0.85 -59.86
CA ASP A 825 22.12 -0.31 -60.33
C ASP A 825 22.21 -1.46 -59.32
N GLY A 826 21.69 -1.28 -58.11
CA GLY A 826 21.51 -2.31 -57.09
C GLY A 826 22.77 -2.54 -56.26
N ASP A 827 23.64 -1.55 -56.11
CA ASP A 827 24.91 -1.68 -55.37
C ASP A 827 24.86 -1.17 -53.92
N GLY A 828 23.70 -0.71 -53.45
CA GLY A 828 23.50 -0.20 -52.08
C GLY A 828 24.09 1.20 -51.83
N CYS A 829 24.56 1.89 -52.88
CA CYS A 829 25.07 3.26 -52.75
C CYS A 829 24.11 4.30 -53.34
N ILE A 830 24.13 5.54 -52.81
CA ILE A 830 23.37 6.66 -53.37
C ILE A 830 23.94 7.04 -54.76
N ASP A 831 23.09 7.00 -55.79
CA ASP A 831 23.41 7.51 -57.12
C ASP A 831 23.78 9.01 -57.07
N GLU A 832 25.06 9.32 -57.30
CA GLU A 832 25.52 10.69 -57.56
C GLU A 832 25.04 11.17 -58.96
N SER A 833 23.77 11.58 -59.01
CA SER A 833 23.06 12.27 -60.11
C SER A 833 23.62 12.13 -61.54
N THR A 834 22.93 11.31 -62.33
CA THR A 834 22.76 11.44 -63.80
C THR A 834 23.97 11.17 -64.70
N ASP A 835 24.54 9.98 -64.67
CA ASP A 835 24.89 9.36 -65.96
C ASP A 835 24.82 7.82 -65.92
N ASN A 836 24.00 7.30 -66.82
CA ASN A 836 23.77 5.89 -67.02
C ASN A 836 24.95 5.33 -67.84
N SER A 837 26.08 5.04 -67.17
CA SER A 837 27.18 4.31 -67.77
C SER A 837 28.12 3.68 -66.75
N ASN A 838 28.21 2.35 -66.79
CA ASN A 838 29.41 1.55 -66.51
C ASN A 838 30.72 2.33 -66.76
N ASP A 839 31.29 2.96 -65.72
CA ASP A 839 32.71 3.18 -65.48
C ASP A 839 32.86 4.04 -64.21
N ASP A 840 33.28 3.45 -63.08
CA ASP A 840 34.44 4.03 -62.39
C ASP A 840 35.08 3.01 -61.45
N SER A 841 35.92 2.17 -62.06
CA SER A 841 37.09 1.73 -61.33
C SER A 841 37.99 2.95 -61.06
N GLN A 842 38.25 3.17 -59.77
CA GLN A 842 39.43 3.80 -59.17
C GLN A 842 39.21 5.18 -58.52
N ASN A 843 39.22 5.12 -57.18
CA ASN A 843 40.23 5.77 -56.32
C ASN A 843 39.66 6.81 -55.35
N THR A 844 39.12 6.35 -54.22
CA THR A 844 39.11 7.11 -52.97
C THR A 844 39.95 6.38 -51.93
N VAL A 845 41.09 6.99 -51.61
CA VAL A 845 42.00 6.53 -50.57
C VAL A 845 41.31 6.75 -49.22
N ALA A 846 40.72 5.69 -48.65
CA ALA A 846 40.24 5.70 -47.28
C ALA A 846 41.44 5.83 -46.31
N CYS A 847 41.33 6.74 -45.35
CA CYS A 847 42.27 6.81 -44.23
C CYS A 847 42.11 5.55 -43.37
N SER A 848 43.05 4.62 -43.46
CA SER A 848 43.05 3.39 -42.66
C SER A 848 43.16 3.68 -41.17
N PHE A 849 42.18 3.20 -40.39
CA PHE A 849 42.14 3.23 -38.93
C PHE A 849 43.21 2.30 -38.33
N GLY A 850 44.03 2.82 -37.40
CA GLY A 850 45.10 2.06 -36.76
C GLY A 850 45.86 2.84 -35.70
N GLN A 851 45.24 2.97 -34.52
CA GLN A 851 45.79 3.41 -33.23
C GLN A 851 46.17 4.90 -33.07
N VAL A 852 45.17 5.72 -32.71
CA VAL A 852 45.37 6.90 -31.85
C VAL A 852 44.33 6.87 -30.73
N LYS A 853 44.76 6.99 -29.47
CA LYS A 853 43.87 7.05 -28.30
C LYS A 853 43.13 8.39 -28.25
N LYS A 854 41.86 8.33 -27.84
CA LYS A 854 40.83 9.40 -27.82
C LYS A 854 41.12 10.60 -26.89
N GLU A 855 42.37 10.90 -26.51
CA GLU A 855 42.63 11.93 -25.48
C GLU A 855 43.31 13.22 -25.97
N ASP A 856 43.81 13.32 -27.21
CA ASP A 856 44.54 14.52 -27.63
C ASP A 856 44.28 14.92 -29.09
N CYS A 857 43.12 15.54 -29.40
CA CYS A 857 42.94 16.64 -30.38
C CYS A 857 41.44 16.89 -30.68
N ASN A 858 40.93 18.07 -30.30
CA ASN A 858 39.65 18.58 -30.82
C ASN A 858 39.94 19.43 -32.07
N ASN A 859 39.40 19.03 -33.23
CA ASN A 859 39.50 19.63 -34.58
C ASN A 859 40.72 19.28 -35.46
N CYS A 860 40.68 18.11 -36.10
CA CYS A 860 41.45 17.82 -37.32
C CYS A 860 40.48 17.60 -38.49
N VAL A 861 40.84 18.06 -39.70
CA VAL A 861 40.05 17.83 -40.93
C VAL A 861 40.96 17.17 -41.97
N CYS A 862 40.44 16.13 -42.64
CA CYS A 862 41.14 15.43 -43.72
C CYS A 862 41.13 16.28 -44.99
N SER A 863 42.27 16.38 -45.67
CA SER A 863 42.38 17.07 -46.96
C SER A 863 42.23 16.09 -48.13
N ASN A 864 41.78 16.57 -49.30
CA ASN A 864 41.59 15.79 -50.54
C ASN A 864 42.87 15.14 -51.13
N SER A 865 44.01 15.21 -50.42
CA SER A 865 45.26 14.52 -50.75
C SER A 865 45.65 13.42 -49.76
N GLY A 866 44.81 13.10 -48.77
CA GLY A 866 45.05 12.00 -47.82
C GLY A 866 46.04 12.30 -46.68
N GLU A 867 46.34 13.57 -46.41
CA GLU A 867 47.12 14.01 -45.24
C GLU A 867 46.24 14.76 -44.24
N TRP A 868 46.42 14.47 -42.94
CA TRP A 868 45.81 15.21 -41.82
C TRP A 868 46.49 16.56 -41.64
N VAL A 869 45.71 17.64 -41.65
CA VAL A 869 46.22 19.00 -41.43
C VAL A 869 45.62 19.56 -40.13
N CYS A 870 46.49 19.97 -39.21
CA CYS A 870 46.12 20.67 -37.98
C CYS A 870 46.48 22.16 -38.10
N GLU A 871 45.61 23.08 -37.69
CA GLU A 871 45.97 24.50 -37.62
C GLU A 871 46.85 24.79 -36.39
N ASP A 872 48.06 25.30 -36.65
CA ASP A 872 49.13 25.59 -35.69
C ASP A 872 48.74 26.58 -34.57
N ASN A 873 49.08 26.26 -33.31
CA ASN A 873 50.28 26.80 -32.65
C ASN A 873 50.38 26.44 -31.15
N VAL A 874 51.34 25.58 -30.80
CA VAL A 874 52.51 25.81 -29.92
C VAL A 874 52.86 24.49 -29.22
N CYS A 875 53.67 23.66 -29.88
CA CYS A 875 54.52 22.67 -29.19
C CYS A 875 55.98 23.05 -29.40
N GLY A 876 56.56 23.68 -28.39
CA GLY A 876 57.97 24.04 -28.32
C GLY A 876 58.75 23.11 -27.40
N GLN A 877 59.39 22.12 -28.03
CA GLN A 877 60.67 21.47 -27.72
C GLN A 877 61.16 21.19 -26.28
N THR A 878 61.47 19.90 -26.11
CA THR A 878 62.44 19.21 -25.26
C THR A 878 63.68 19.99 -24.79
N SER A 879 64.11 19.79 -23.53
CA SER A 879 65.32 19.00 -23.22
C SER A 879 65.72 19.03 -21.73
N GLU A 880 65.98 17.82 -21.21
CA GLU A 880 67.08 17.45 -20.31
C GLU A 880 67.08 17.81 -18.79
N LEU A 881 67.26 16.71 -18.04
CA LEU A 881 68.07 16.51 -16.82
C LEU A 881 67.41 16.59 -15.44
N GLU A 882 67.56 15.44 -14.76
CA GLU A 882 67.91 15.23 -13.36
C GLU A 882 66.87 15.51 -12.26
N SER A 883 66.58 14.41 -11.53
CA SER A 883 66.35 14.28 -10.08
C SER A 883 65.79 15.48 -9.31
N GLU A 884 64.66 15.28 -8.62
CA GLU A 884 64.63 15.12 -7.15
C GLU A 884 63.17 14.96 -6.66
N SER A 885 63.02 14.21 -5.58
CA SER A 885 61.80 13.94 -4.81
C SER A 885 61.20 15.18 -4.16
N ASN A 886 59.85 15.27 -4.06
CA ASN A 886 59.16 15.52 -2.79
C ASN A 886 57.62 15.58 -2.92
N ASP A 887 56.95 14.66 -2.23
CA ASP A 887 56.21 14.94 -0.99
C ASP A 887 55.04 15.97 -1.03
N GLN A 888 54.00 15.68 -1.83
CA GLN A 888 52.70 16.37 -1.69
C GLN A 888 51.47 15.45 -1.53
N MET A 889 51.58 14.13 -1.76
CA MET A 889 50.44 13.22 -1.53
C MET A 889 50.25 12.80 -0.06
N GLY A 890 51.30 12.81 0.76
CA GLY A 890 51.19 12.42 2.18
C GLY A 890 50.41 13.43 3.02
N THR A 891 50.56 14.73 2.73
CA THR A 891 49.96 15.81 3.53
C THR A 891 48.45 15.94 3.32
N ILE A 892 47.96 15.61 2.13
CA ILE A 892 46.52 15.68 1.79
C ILE A 892 45.75 14.53 2.46
N ILE A 893 46.32 13.31 2.47
CA ILE A 893 45.70 12.14 3.10
C ILE A 893 45.64 12.31 4.64
N ILE A 894 46.68 12.89 5.25
CA ILE A 894 46.69 13.16 6.70
C ILE A 894 45.65 14.21 7.10
N LEU A 895 45.40 15.22 6.26
CA LEU A 895 44.40 16.26 6.53
C LEU A 895 42.95 15.73 6.44
N VAL A 896 42.68 14.83 5.49
CA VAL A 896 41.35 14.20 5.35
C VAL A 896 41.06 13.27 6.53
N ILE A 897 42.03 12.46 6.95
CA ILE A 897 41.87 11.57 8.13
C ILE A 897 41.70 12.39 9.42
N ALA A 898 42.39 13.53 9.55
CA ALA A 898 42.21 14.42 10.70
C ALA A 898 40.83 15.07 10.75
N LEU A 899 40.24 15.45 9.60
CA LEU A 899 38.89 16.02 9.52
C LEU A 899 37.80 14.99 9.88
N ILE A 900 37.99 13.74 9.46
CA ILE A 900 37.10 12.62 9.83
C ILE A 900 37.20 12.33 11.34
N PHE A 901 38.40 12.36 11.92
CA PHE A 901 38.56 12.19 13.37
C PHE A 901 37.93 13.33 14.17
N ILE A 902 38.06 14.59 13.70
CA ILE A 902 37.47 15.75 14.40
C ILE A 902 35.94 15.70 14.36
N THR A 903 35.34 15.27 13.25
CA THR A 903 33.88 15.12 13.14
C THR A 903 33.34 14.01 14.03
N ILE A 904 33.99 12.83 14.05
CA ILE A 904 33.61 11.72 14.93
C ILE A 904 33.77 12.11 16.42
N THR A 905 34.85 12.81 16.78
CA THR A 905 35.07 13.22 18.18
C THR A 905 34.05 14.29 18.63
N SER A 906 33.62 15.18 17.72
CA SER A 906 32.59 16.19 17.99
C SER A 906 31.20 15.57 18.18
N VAL A 907 30.84 14.54 17.40
CA VAL A 907 29.57 13.80 17.55
C VAL A 907 29.53 13.03 18.87
N VAL A 908 30.63 12.37 19.24
CA VAL A 908 30.73 11.65 20.52
C VAL A 908 30.70 12.60 21.72
N LEU A 909 31.27 13.80 21.61
CA LEU A 909 31.19 14.83 22.66
C LEU A 909 29.80 15.47 22.78
N LEU A 910 29.03 15.54 21.69
CA LEU A 910 27.63 15.97 21.70
C LEU A 910 26.71 14.94 22.36
N MET A 911 26.91 13.65 22.08
CA MET A 911 26.15 12.56 22.71
C MET A 911 26.43 12.45 24.23
N ILE A 912 27.68 12.64 24.66
CA ILE A 912 28.04 12.59 26.10
C ILE A 912 27.48 13.79 26.88
N ASN A 913 27.15 14.91 26.21
CA ASN A 913 26.61 16.11 26.86
C ASN A 913 25.07 16.16 26.92
N LYS A 914 24.35 15.39 26.08
CA LYS A 914 22.88 15.29 26.13
C LYS A 914 22.40 14.56 27.40
N ASN A 915 23.19 13.63 27.95
CA ASN A 915 22.88 12.87 29.17
C ASN A 915 23.07 13.64 30.51
N LYS A 916 23.16 14.98 30.50
CA LYS A 916 23.33 15.78 31.73
C LYS A 916 22.38 16.97 31.88
N TYR A 917 21.33 17.08 31.06
CA TYR A 917 20.42 18.23 31.07
C TYR A 917 18.92 17.88 31.20
N SER A 918 18.54 16.81 31.91
CA SER A 918 17.13 16.55 32.26
C SER A 918 16.81 16.54 33.77
N GLU A 919 17.76 16.86 34.66
CA GLU A 919 17.42 17.24 36.04
C GLU A 919 17.13 18.74 36.08
N PHE A 920 15.86 19.15 35.92
CA PHE A 920 15.18 20.28 36.58
C PHE A 920 13.85 20.58 35.87
N ASN A 921 12.77 19.94 36.33
CA ASN A 921 11.46 20.57 36.63
C ASN A 921 10.44 19.49 37.03
N GLU A 922 10.56 19.00 38.27
CA GLU A 922 9.38 18.60 39.04
C GLU A 922 8.72 19.88 39.59
N TRP A 923 7.42 20.06 39.37
CA TRP A 923 6.43 20.31 40.44
C TRP A 923 5.01 20.48 39.89
N GLU A 924 4.15 19.55 40.33
CA GLU A 924 2.70 19.63 40.62
C GLU A 924 1.75 20.02 39.46
N GLU A 925 0.63 19.34 39.21
CA GLU A 925 -0.29 18.74 40.17
C GLU A 925 -1.14 17.66 39.49
N ASN A 926 -1.03 16.44 40.00
CA ASN A 926 -1.94 15.36 39.74
C ASN A 926 -3.11 15.44 40.75
N SER A 927 -4.15 14.65 40.51
CA SER A 927 -5.12 14.11 41.49
C SER A 927 -6.46 14.84 41.62
N ASN A 928 -7.60 14.19 41.87
CA ASN A 928 -8.06 12.79 41.97
C ASN A 928 -9.52 12.89 42.45
N ASP A 929 -10.31 11.82 42.45
CA ASP A 929 -10.71 11.22 43.74
C ASP A 929 -11.52 9.93 43.57
N LYS A 930 -11.08 8.86 44.27
CA LYS A 930 -11.67 8.55 45.57
C LYS A 930 -10.61 8.00 46.55
N GLY A 931 -10.26 8.82 47.54
CA GLY A 931 -10.50 8.45 48.94
C GLY A 931 -9.52 8.98 49.98
N LEU A 932 -9.59 10.27 50.37
CA LEU A 932 -9.52 10.71 51.79
C LEU A 932 -9.85 12.22 51.97
N LYS A 933 -10.94 12.51 52.70
CA LYS A 933 -11.60 13.83 52.91
C LYS A 933 -10.78 14.90 53.67
N LEU A 934 -10.84 16.18 53.24
CA LEU A 934 -10.70 17.41 54.06
C LEU A 934 -11.50 18.64 53.46
N PRO A 935 -11.72 19.77 54.19
CA PRO A 935 -12.99 20.55 54.25
C PRO A 935 -13.14 21.74 53.25
N PRO A 936 -14.34 22.37 53.13
CA PRO A 936 -14.76 23.09 51.92
C PRO A 936 -14.55 24.61 51.96
N LEU A 937 -14.06 25.23 50.88
CA LEU A 937 -14.06 26.69 50.73
C LEU A 937 -14.30 27.18 49.28
N LYS A 938 -15.53 27.71 49.10
CA LYS A 938 -16.09 28.79 48.24
C LYS A 938 -15.37 29.31 46.97
N PRO A 939 -16.13 29.70 45.93
CA PRO A 939 -15.62 30.22 44.66
C PRO A 939 -15.36 31.75 44.69
N PRO A 940 -14.34 32.28 43.98
CA PRO A 940 -14.25 33.69 43.59
C PRO A 940 -14.72 33.84 42.13
N LYS A 941 -15.90 34.41 41.84
CA LYS A 941 -16.21 35.83 41.61
C LYS A 941 -15.53 36.49 40.40
N LYS A 942 -16.38 36.59 39.36
CA LYS A 942 -16.55 37.59 38.28
C LYS A 942 -15.45 37.73 37.24
#